data_AF-A0A2A6REG6-F1
#
_entry.id   AF-A0A2A6REG6-F1
#
_cell.length_a   1.000
_cell.length_b   1.000
_cell.length_c   1.000
_cell.angle_alpha   90.00
_cell.angle_beta   90.00
_cell.angle_gamma   90.00
#
_symmetry.space_group_name_H-M   'P 1'
#
loop_
_entity.id
_entity.type
_entity.pdbx_description
1 polymer ?
#
loop_
_entity_poly.entity_id
_entity_poly.type
_entity_poly.pdbx_seq_one_letter_code
_entity_poly.pdbx_strand_id
1 'polypeptide(L)'
;MLGGAIKLTWTGGGIRNFDLERALGNGEFASIATITNGATSFIDVTVASETAYRYRVRARNAAGASAFGNIATITSGNRVVRFIDLSVSYYDTAANANTKRAAIEANLRYFADAVYEMSNGANKLRRIEIYTNGNRKDQADIVWIASCWPNAHISGFGRPGWRIEHCDNFQNTSFIANDVAHRQGGYTLGHEMGHYFYSLFDEYRGDSATGGPSFPLSGDTPVENSVMNSQWRAVDGDMNWLNFSTALNNTRNNAQHRIYGASAWETLARPLNEDPRSGQRSTGPVRLFHPELAAVAPAAGQPPRIDLVNEAARQEARSALDFVWVGSNAGNLAQAEPDFVRQLVIDTSAAMTVSELDALKTVLKNLIDNASLGTMIGISTYSITPTVVQAPIVIANDTTRTQLKTALDGITLENNAAAAMGDALATALSGLNSSSVPASARRVVYLFSATMHNEGSHPFTQVGAYQQASVPIYTFDLGLDDRLSAELLDLADATDGDYFAGTSVVDLRLALSEAEQLASPQVITGLTTGEGSTTSTDPFTKTFHVDASLGAIQVDVFFVGDADAATLMLLRPNGTASGATFTTFSEDYGLDGQFTLASTRIVNPAPGNWELRVGATEANVDLIFWVDAEAKAGESTFFADVQSVTGNQITAPEPILIEAFIAQNFPIARAGVRAIVEAPDGTVSEITMRDDGIAPDFMNEDGFYSALVNYQGDGEYFITVFFDNNAGTAVFSEESVAPTQAPDGATRPSQMTPVEGNFQRFATTSVFVSGGQEQDHADDFENATVVQPNNTPVVGRIDFAGDIDTFRVDVPSNFSGELVLRMDNLALGMDPFVFAFANDDSWELSKIFDTEPTSNDVLVLTLPPSAGKTIYIMVMHLDPNATEGWYDLSVGPPIVGERISDPINAKPDVSQETVFLPLVVR
;
A
#
# COMPACT_ATOMS: atom_id res chain seq x y z
N MET A 1 -25.46 -7.34 5.41
CA MET A 1 -25.10 -8.28 4.33
C MET A 1 -24.13 -7.54 3.43
N LEU A 2 -22.90 -8.05 3.31
CA LEU A 2 -21.84 -7.52 2.45
C LEU A 2 -22.21 -7.82 0.99
N GLY A 3 -22.23 -6.81 0.12
CA GLY A 3 -22.37 -7.02 -1.32
C GLY A 3 -21.01 -7.39 -1.89
N GLY A 4 -20.84 -8.63 -2.38
CA GLY A 4 -19.58 -9.11 -2.98
C GLY A 4 -18.56 -9.71 -2.00
N ALA A 5 -18.97 -10.11 -0.79
CA ALA A 5 -18.09 -10.83 0.12
C ALA A 5 -18.81 -11.99 0.83
N ILE A 6 -18.07 -13.06 1.14
CA ILE A 6 -18.58 -14.24 1.84
C ILE A 6 -17.85 -14.34 3.19
N LYS A 7 -18.59 -14.17 4.30
CA LYS A 7 -18.06 -14.40 5.64
C LYS A 7 -18.20 -15.87 6.02
N LEU A 8 -17.09 -16.46 6.43
CA LEU A 8 -16.95 -17.82 6.92
C LEU A 8 -16.60 -17.77 8.39
N THR A 9 -17.12 -18.70 9.17
CA THR A 9 -16.80 -18.87 10.58
C THR A 9 -16.62 -20.36 10.86
N TRP A 10 -15.69 -20.70 11.74
CA TRP A 10 -15.45 -22.06 12.22
C TRP A 10 -15.12 -22.06 13.72
N THR A 11 -14.77 -23.22 14.26
CA THR A 11 -14.44 -23.41 15.68
C THR A 11 -13.06 -24.03 15.79
N GLY A 12 -12.16 -23.50 16.63
CA GLY A 12 -10.77 -23.94 16.67
C GLY A 12 -9.90 -23.40 17.82
N GLY A 13 -10.45 -23.26 19.03
CA GLY A 13 -9.73 -22.66 20.17
C GLY A 13 -8.40 -23.36 20.51
N GLY A 14 -7.35 -22.57 20.73
CA GLY A 14 -6.00 -23.04 21.12
C GLY A 14 -5.04 -23.28 19.95
N ILE A 15 -5.45 -23.04 18.70
CA ILE A 15 -4.60 -23.11 17.51
C ILE A 15 -4.57 -21.72 16.86
N ARG A 16 -3.37 -21.27 16.46
CA ARG A 16 -3.18 -19.95 15.84
C ARG A 16 -3.28 -19.97 14.31
N ASN A 17 -3.01 -21.12 13.67
CA ASN A 17 -2.94 -21.17 12.21
C ASN A 17 -4.10 -21.99 11.61
N PHE A 18 -4.77 -21.47 10.58
CA PHE A 18 -5.77 -22.20 9.80
C PHE A 18 -5.52 -22.02 8.31
N ASP A 19 -5.52 -23.10 7.52
CA ASP A 19 -5.55 -23.01 6.06
C ASP A 19 -7.02 -23.04 5.61
N LEU A 20 -7.43 -22.02 4.88
CA LEU A 20 -8.73 -21.89 4.27
C LEU A 20 -8.62 -22.08 2.77
N GLU A 21 -9.44 -22.98 2.24
CA GLU A 21 -9.54 -23.23 0.82
C GLU A 21 -10.94 -22.96 0.29
N ARG A 22 -11.00 -22.56 -0.97
CA ARG A 22 -12.22 -22.30 -1.73
C ARG A 22 -12.21 -23.04 -3.04
N ALA A 23 -13.38 -23.54 -3.43
CA ALA A 23 -13.67 -24.02 -4.77
C ALA A 23 -14.79 -23.17 -5.40
N LEU A 24 -14.61 -22.82 -6.68
CA LEU A 24 -15.66 -22.21 -7.49
C LEU A 24 -16.67 -23.28 -7.91
N GLY A 25 -17.93 -23.15 -7.51
CA GLY A 25 -18.96 -24.15 -7.77
C GLY A 25 -18.51 -25.55 -7.34
N ASN A 26 -18.48 -26.50 -8.29
CA ASN A 26 -18.02 -27.88 -8.07
C ASN A 26 -16.55 -28.13 -8.47
N GLY A 27 -15.76 -27.07 -8.69
CA GLY A 27 -14.35 -27.16 -9.09
C GLY A 27 -13.40 -27.66 -8.00
N GLU A 28 -12.10 -27.54 -8.25
CA GLU A 28 -11.06 -27.90 -7.27
C GLU A 28 -10.93 -26.82 -6.18
N PHE A 29 -10.48 -27.25 -5.00
CA PHE A 29 -10.21 -26.35 -3.89
C PHE A 29 -8.79 -25.76 -4.05
N ALA A 30 -8.70 -24.45 -3.97
CA ALA A 30 -7.45 -23.71 -3.91
C ALA A 30 -7.36 -22.98 -2.57
N SER A 31 -6.14 -22.84 -2.02
CA SER A 31 -5.91 -22.00 -0.85
C SER A 31 -6.29 -20.55 -1.17
N ILE A 32 -7.02 -19.93 -0.26
CA ILE A 32 -7.42 -18.52 -0.39
C ILE A 32 -7.00 -17.69 0.82
N ALA A 33 -6.67 -18.34 1.94
CA ALA A 33 -6.12 -17.68 3.10
C ALA A 33 -5.43 -18.68 4.01
N THR A 34 -4.34 -18.26 4.64
CA THR A 34 -3.81 -18.89 5.83
C THR A 34 -3.91 -17.89 6.96
N ILE A 35 -4.61 -18.25 8.02
CA ILE A 35 -5.02 -17.35 9.09
C ILE A 35 -4.15 -17.67 10.27
N THR A 36 -3.21 -16.80 10.60
CA THR A 36 -2.12 -17.05 11.56
C THR A 36 -2.33 -16.37 12.93
N ASN A 37 -3.37 -15.55 13.05
CA ASN A 37 -3.74 -14.83 14.26
C ASN A 37 -4.73 -15.59 15.15
N GLY A 38 -5.03 -16.86 14.84
CA GLY A 38 -6.03 -17.66 15.54
C GLY A 38 -7.47 -17.26 15.23
N ALA A 39 -7.71 -16.38 14.25
CA ALA A 39 -9.06 -15.99 13.88
C ALA A 39 -9.85 -17.20 13.41
N THR A 40 -11.05 -17.33 13.96
CA THR A 40 -12.01 -18.38 13.58
C THR A 40 -13.04 -17.88 12.58
N SER A 41 -12.69 -16.85 11.82
CA SER A 41 -13.52 -16.26 10.77
C SER A 41 -12.67 -15.67 9.66
N PHE A 42 -13.23 -15.64 8.45
CA PHE A 42 -12.61 -15.05 7.27
C PHE A 42 -13.67 -14.47 6.35
N ILE A 43 -13.43 -13.28 5.81
CA ILE A 43 -14.28 -12.68 4.79
C ILE A 43 -13.57 -12.82 3.44
N ASP A 44 -14.12 -13.65 2.57
CA ASP A 44 -13.68 -13.74 1.20
C ASP A 44 -14.32 -12.60 0.38
N VAL A 45 -13.57 -11.52 0.21
CA VAL A 45 -13.93 -10.36 -0.65
C VAL A 45 -13.57 -10.57 -2.13
N THR A 46 -12.89 -11.66 -2.44
CA THR A 46 -12.44 -11.97 -3.81
C THR A 46 -13.53 -12.67 -4.62
N VAL A 47 -14.73 -12.82 -4.05
CA VAL A 47 -15.85 -13.56 -4.64
C VAL A 47 -16.57 -12.71 -5.68
N ALA A 48 -16.65 -13.23 -6.90
CA ALA A 48 -17.56 -12.69 -7.91
C ALA A 48 -19.00 -12.67 -7.37
N SER A 49 -19.80 -11.66 -7.71
CA SER A 49 -21.20 -11.51 -7.29
C SER A 49 -22.07 -12.68 -7.75
N GLU A 50 -23.13 -12.99 -6.98
CA GLU A 50 -24.12 -14.04 -7.28
C GLU A 50 -23.53 -15.42 -7.63
N THR A 51 -22.29 -15.69 -7.19
CA THR A 51 -21.53 -16.88 -7.57
C THR A 51 -21.45 -17.87 -6.42
N ALA A 52 -21.66 -19.16 -6.72
CA ALA A 52 -21.63 -20.23 -5.73
C ALA A 52 -20.19 -20.69 -5.45
N TYR A 53 -19.82 -20.74 -4.18
CA TYR A 53 -18.53 -21.18 -3.69
C TYR A 53 -18.68 -22.27 -2.65
N ARG A 54 -17.67 -23.14 -2.57
CA ARG A 54 -17.49 -24.09 -1.48
C ARG A 54 -16.22 -23.75 -0.71
N TYR A 55 -16.25 -23.84 0.60
CA TYR A 55 -15.12 -23.53 1.47
C TYR A 55 -14.83 -24.69 2.41
N ARG A 56 -13.56 -24.89 2.75
CA ARG A 56 -13.13 -25.81 3.80
C ARG A 56 -11.93 -25.21 4.53
N VAL A 57 -11.81 -25.53 5.81
CA VAL A 57 -10.73 -25.01 6.66
C VAL A 57 -10.06 -26.15 7.42
N ARG A 58 -8.75 -26.09 7.62
CA ARG A 58 -8.01 -26.99 8.52
C ARG A 58 -7.13 -26.19 9.46
N ALA A 59 -6.92 -26.68 10.68
CA ALA A 59 -5.97 -26.10 11.62
C ALA A 59 -4.54 -26.54 11.30
N ARG A 60 -3.53 -25.69 11.58
CA ARG A 60 -2.10 -25.92 11.38
C ARG A 60 -1.32 -25.48 12.62
N ASN A 61 -0.22 -26.17 12.94
CA ASN A 61 0.77 -25.72 13.91
C ASN A 61 2.18 -26.20 13.50
N ALA A 62 3.18 -25.94 14.34
CA ALA A 62 4.57 -26.36 14.10
C ALA A 62 4.75 -27.89 13.93
N ALA A 63 3.78 -28.71 14.36
CA ALA A 63 3.80 -30.16 14.19
C ALA A 63 3.07 -30.65 12.91
N GLY A 64 2.45 -29.73 12.14
CA GLY A 64 1.79 -30.03 10.88
C GLY A 64 0.31 -29.60 10.81
N ALA A 65 -0.34 -29.94 9.71
CA ALA A 65 -1.75 -29.61 9.45
C ALA A 65 -2.70 -30.74 9.86
N SER A 66 -3.85 -30.37 10.40
CA SER A 66 -4.98 -31.27 10.65
C SER A 66 -5.71 -31.65 9.35
N ALA A 67 -6.65 -32.59 9.45
CA ALA A 67 -7.59 -32.83 8.36
C ALA A 67 -8.54 -31.62 8.18
N PHE A 68 -9.00 -31.38 6.94
CA PHE A 68 -10.02 -30.36 6.67
C PHE A 68 -11.33 -30.66 7.40
N GLY A 69 -11.95 -29.60 7.91
CA GLY A 69 -13.29 -29.60 8.48
C GLY A 69 -14.39 -29.77 7.43
N ASN A 70 -15.64 -29.53 7.84
CA ASN A 70 -16.81 -29.61 6.96
C ASN A 70 -16.75 -28.58 5.83
N ILE A 71 -17.24 -28.97 4.65
CA ILE A 71 -17.36 -28.06 3.50
C ILE A 71 -18.59 -27.16 3.70
N ALA A 72 -18.41 -25.85 3.72
CA ALA A 72 -19.47 -24.85 3.66
C ALA A 72 -19.78 -24.49 2.19
N THR A 73 -21.05 -24.34 1.82
CA THR A 73 -21.47 -23.91 0.47
C THR A 73 -22.29 -22.64 0.58
N ILE A 74 -21.94 -21.60 -0.17
CA ILE A 74 -22.58 -20.28 -0.09
C ILE A 74 -22.48 -19.53 -1.43
N THR A 75 -23.52 -18.77 -1.75
CA THR A 75 -23.55 -17.88 -2.92
C THR A 75 -23.33 -16.45 -2.45
N SER A 76 -22.39 -15.74 -3.07
CA SER A 76 -22.09 -14.34 -2.75
C SER A 76 -23.28 -13.42 -3.07
N GLY A 77 -23.40 -12.32 -2.31
CA GLY A 77 -24.43 -11.30 -2.55
C GLY A 77 -24.19 -10.52 -3.84
N ASN A 78 -25.25 -9.89 -4.37
CA ASN A 78 -25.20 -9.07 -5.58
C ASN A 78 -24.63 -7.67 -5.27
N ARG A 79 -23.53 -7.25 -5.93
CA ARG A 79 -23.06 -5.86 -5.97
C ARG A 79 -23.20 -5.31 -7.40
N VAL A 80 -24.28 -4.59 -7.66
CA VAL A 80 -24.52 -3.98 -8.98
C VAL A 80 -23.76 -2.65 -9.15
N VAL A 81 -23.45 -1.92 -8.06
CA VAL A 81 -22.78 -0.60 -8.11
C VAL A 81 -21.79 -0.35 -6.95
N ARG A 82 -20.61 0.23 -7.22
CA ARG A 82 -19.62 0.78 -6.27
C ARG A 82 -19.64 2.31 -6.31
N PHE A 83 -19.63 2.91 -5.12
CA PHE A 83 -19.52 4.37 -4.97
C PHE A 83 -18.07 4.76 -4.73
N ILE A 84 -17.64 5.88 -5.34
CA ILE A 84 -16.29 6.43 -5.23
C ILE A 84 -16.42 7.87 -4.73
N ASP A 85 -15.75 8.17 -3.61
CA ASP A 85 -15.63 9.52 -3.06
C ASP A 85 -14.25 10.08 -3.43
N LEU A 86 -14.17 11.39 -3.71
CA LEU A 86 -12.94 12.06 -4.16
C LEU A 86 -12.82 13.46 -3.55
N SER A 87 -11.61 14.00 -3.58
CA SER A 87 -11.25 15.33 -3.13
C SER A 87 -10.52 16.13 -4.21
N VAL A 88 -10.76 17.43 -4.25
CA VAL A 88 -10.25 18.37 -5.25
C VAL A 88 -9.61 19.56 -4.55
N SER A 89 -8.32 19.80 -4.80
CA SER A 89 -7.63 21.04 -4.42
C SER A 89 -7.65 22.00 -5.60
N TYR A 90 -8.58 22.95 -5.59
CA TYR A 90 -8.70 23.98 -6.61
C TYR A 90 -7.83 25.20 -6.27
N TYR A 91 -6.95 25.58 -7.21
CA TYR A 91 -5.87 26.55 -6.97
C TYR A 91 -6.35 27.97 -6.65
N ASP A 92 -7.48 28.40 -7.20
CA ASP A 92 -7.87 29.82 -7.16
C ASP A 92 -8.54 30.18 -5.83
N THR A 93 -8.60 31.49 -5.57
CA THR A 93 -9.23 32.00 -4.35
C THR A 93 -10.70 31.58 -4.26
N ALA A 94 -11.19 31.44 -3.03
CA ALA A 94 -12.59 31.11 -2.75
C ALA A 94 -13.59 32.00 -3.54
N ALA A 95 -13.29 33.29 -3.66
CA ALA A 95 -14.11 34.24 -4.42
C ALA A 95 -14.11 33.92 -5.93
N ASN A 96 -12.94 33.66 -6.51
CA ASN A 96 -12.82 33.33 -7.93
C ASN A 96 -13.42 31.96 -8.24
N ALA A 97 -13.17 30.97 -7.39
CA ALA A 97 -13.79 29.65 -7.47
C ALA A 97 -15.33 29.77 -7.46
N ASN A 98 -15.90 30.64 -6.62
CA ASN A 98 -17.34 30.88 -6.60
C ASN A 98 -17.88 31.42 -7.94
N THR A 99 -17.12 32.28 -8.63
CA THR A 99 -17.52 32.78 -9.95
C THR A 99 -17.47 31.71 -11.05
N LYS A 100 -16.60 30.71 -10.88
CA LYS A 100 -16.42 29.57 -11.81
C LYS A 100 -17.17 28.31 -11.38
N ARG A 101 -17.85 28.32 -10.22
CA ARG A 101 -18.45 27.14 -9.57
C ARG A 101 -19.30 26.29 -10.51
N ALA A 102 -20.18 26.92 -11.30
CA ALA A 102 -21.02 26.20 -12.24
C ALA A 102 -20.22 25.46 -13.33
N ALA A 103 -19.11 26.04 -13.80
CA ALA A 103 -18.22 25.41 -14.77
C ALA A 103 -17.41 24.26 -14.16
N ILE A 104 -16.91 24.44 -12.94
CA ILE A 104 -16.17 23.41 -12.20
C ILE A 104 -17.07 22.21 -11.93
N GLU A 105 -18.27 22.44 -11.39
CA GLU A 105 -19.26 21.37 -11.15
C GLU A 105 -19.74 20.72 -12.46
N ALA A 106 -19.84 21.46 -13.58
CA ALA A 106 -20.20 20.89 -14.88
C ALA A 106 -19.12 19.92 -15.40
N ASN A 107 -17.85 20.30 -15.30
CA ASN A 107 -16.72 19.43 -15.65
C ASN A 107 -16.75 18.13 -14.81
N LEU A 108 -16.89 18.25 -13.48
CA LEU A 108 -16.99 17.09 -12.58
C LEU A 108 -18.23 16.22 -12.82
N ARG A 109 -19.34 16.78 -13.31
CA ARG A 109 -20.51 16.01 -13.76
C ARG A 109 -20.24 15.21 -15.03
N TYR A 110 -19.41 15.69 -15.94
CA TYR A 110 -18.97 14.93 -17.12
C TYR A 110 -17.90 13.90 -16.77
N PHE A 111 -17.11 14.14 -15.73
CA PHE A 111 -16.26 13.12 -15.14
C PHE A 111 -17.09 11.97 -14.54
N ALA A 112 -18.16 12.26 -13.80
CA ALA A 112 -19.08 11.24 -13.29
C ALA A 112 -19.72 10.40 -14.42
N ASP A 113 -20.04 11.04 -15.55
CA ASP A 113 -20.51 10.33 -16.75
C ASP A 113 -19.45 9.34 -17.27
N ALA A 114 -18.20 9.77 -17.41
CA ALA A 114 -17.11 8.90 -17.88
C ALA A 114 -16.90 7.69 -16.96
N VAL A 115 -16.89 7.90 -15.63
CA VAL A 115 -16.74 6.80 -14.65
C VAL A 115 -17.86 5.77 -14.76
N TYR A 116 -19.09 6.24 -14.95
CA TYR A 116 -20.25 5.36 -15.11
C TYR A 116 -20.20 4.58 -16.43
N GLU A 117 -19.86 5.25 -17.53
CA GLU A 117 -19.79 4.64 -18.85
C GLU A 117 -18.64 3.61 -18.94
N MET A 118 -17.43 3.97 -18.52
CA MET A 118 -16.26 3.08 -18.62
C MET A 118 -16.37 1.80 -17.79
N SER A 119 -17.24 1.80 -16.78
CA SER A 119 -17.47 0.68 -15.88
C SER A 119 -18.72 -0.14 -16.22
N ASN A 120 -19.39 0.09 -17.36
CA ASN A 120 -20.70 -0.49 -17.68
C ASN A 120 -21.71 -0.30 -16.52
N GLY A 121 -21.72 0.90 -15.93
CA GLY A 121 -22.62 1.31 -14.86
C GLY A 121 -22.30 0.75 -13.48
N ALA A 122 -21.24 -0.05 -13.33
CA ALA A 122 -20.85 -0.63 -12.05
C ALA A 122 -20.24 0.40 -11.10
N ASN A 123 -19.70 1.52 -11.55
CA ASN A 123 -19.08 2.52 -10.68
C ASN A 123 -19.78 3.89 -10.80
N LYS A 124 -19.96 4.57 -9.67
CA LYS A 124 -20.53 5.93 -9.59
C LYS A 124 -19.71 6.82 -8.67
N LEU A 125 -19.48 8.06 -9.09
CA LEU A 125 -18.99 9.09 -8.18
C LEU A 125 -20.10 9.50 -7.20
N ARG A 126 -19.76 9.61 -5.91
CA ARG A 126 -20.68 9.98 -4.83
C ARG A 126 -20.29 11.33 -4.23
N ARG A 127 -19.38 11.41 -3.26
CA ARG A 127 -19.03 12.68 -2.60
C ARG A 127 -17.77 13.26 -3.24
N ILE A 128 -17.84 14.50 -3.74
CA ILE A 128 -16.67 15.26 -4.21
C ILE A 128 -16.44 16.48 -3.31
N GLU A 129 -15.38 16.43 -2.52
CA GLU A 129 -14.97 17.52 -1.63
C GLU A 129 -14.06 18.51 -2.38
N ILE A 130 -14.38 19.80 -2.37
CA ILE A 130 -13.64 20.82 -3.13
C ILE A 130 -13.09 21.86 -2.17
N TYR A 131 -11.76 21.95 -2.13
CA TYR A 131 -10.97 22.93 -1.39
C TYR A 131 -10.53 24.06 -2.34
N THR A 132 -10.43 25.29 -1.83
CA THR A 132 -9.98 26.46 -2.61
C THR A 132 -8.64 26.99 -2.12
N ASN A 133 -8.04 27.95 -2.82
CA ASN A 133 -6.72 28.53 -2.54
C ASN A 133 -5.56 27.51 -2.63
N GLY A 134 -5.76 26.38 -3.31
CA GLY A 134 -4.79 25.28 -3.33
C GLY A 134 -4.66 24.54 -2.00
N ASN A 135 -5.63 24.70 -1.09
CA ASN A 135 -5.65 23.98 0.18
C ASN A 135 -5.75 22.47 -0.07
N ARG A 136 -4.99 21.70 0.71
CA ARG A 136 -4.92 20.22 0.64
C ARG A 136 -4.37 19.65 -0.67
N LYS A 137 -3.58 20.41 -1.43
CA LYS A 137 -2.97 19.91 -2.67
C LYS A 137 -2.19 18.59 -2.51
N ASP A 138 -1.52 18.37 -1.38
CA ASP A 138 -0.73 17.15 -1.15
C ASP A 138 -1.57 15.92 -0.80
N GLN A 139 -2.90 16.06 -0.72
CA GLN A 139 -3.81 14.99 -0.27
C GLN A 139 -5.05 14.87 -1.15
N ALA A 140 -5.22 15.81 -2.08
CA ALA A 140 -6.37 15.79 -2.96
C ALA A 140 -6.16 14.73 -4.05
N ASP A 141 -7.19 13.91 -4.28
CA ASP A 141 -7.21 12.98 -5.41
C ASP A 141 -7.05 13.73 -6.74
N ILE A 142 -7.53 14.99 -6.80
CA ILE A 142 -7.40 15.88 -7.95
C ILE A 142 -6.76 17.20 -7.51
N VAL A 143 -5.58 17.51 -8.03
CA VAL A 143 -4.99 18.84 -7.95
C VAL A 143 -5.33 19.63 -9.19
N TRP A 144 -6.16 20.65 -9.03
CA TRP A 144 -6.67 21.46 -10.14
C TRP A 144 -5.95 22.82 -10.17
N ILE A 145 -5.10 23.03 -11.17
CA ILE A 145 -4.27 24.24 -11.34
C ILE A 145 -4.70 25.12 -12.51
N ALA A 146 -4.08 26.29 -12.66
CA ALA A 146 -4.47 27.25 -13.70
C ALA A 146 -4.21 26.72 -15.12
N SER A 147 -3.04 26.11 -15.32
CA SER A 147 -2.61 25.53 -16.60
C SER A 147 -1.72 24.34 -16.32
N CYS A 148 -1.93 23.26 -17.05
CA CYS A 148 -1.22 22.00 -16.87
C CYS A 148 -1.15 21.22 -18.18
N TRP A 149 -0.38 20.14 -18.16
CA TRP A 149 -0.61 19.00 -19.04
C TRP A 149 -1.25 17.91 -18.16
N PRO A 150 -2.56 17.63 -18.30
CA PRO A 150 -3.23 16.69 -17.40
C PRO A 150 -2.51 15.34 -17.37
N ASN A 151 -2.43 14.76 -16.19
CA ASN A 151 -1.73 13.50 -15.95
C ASN A 151 -2.26 12.85 -14.67
N ALA A 152 -1.93 11.58 -14.49
CA ALA A 152 -2.23 10.86 -13.27
C ALA A 152 -1.11 9.92 -12.88
N HIS A 153 -0.92 9.76 -11.58
CA HIS A 153 -0.11 8.69 -11.04
C HIS A 153 -0.87 7.36 -11.18
N ILE A 154 -0.20 6.34 -11.71
CA ILE A 154 -0.81 5.05 -12.02
C ILE A 154 -1.04 4.25 -10.73
N SER A 155 -2.25 3.75 -10.49
CA SER A 155 -2.62 3.10 -9.22
C SER A 155 -2.52 4.02 -7.98
N GLY A 156 -2.73 5.31 -8.17
CA GLY A 156 -2.59 6.30 -7.09
C GLY A 156 -3.76 6.40 -6.12
N PHE A 157 -4.91 5.78 -6.39
CA PHE A 157 -6.09 5.93 -5.54
C PHE A 157 -5.83 5.44 -4.10
N GLY A 158 -6.11 6.32 -3.13
CA GLY A 158 -5.89 6.04 -1.71
C GLY A 158 -4.42 6.13 -1.25
N ARG A 159 -3.48 6.45 -2.15
CA ARG A 159 -2.06 6.64 -1.80
C ARG A 159 -1.78 8.12 -1.52
N PRO A 160 -1.31 8.49 -0.31
CA PRO A 160 -1.03 9.88 0.04
C PRO A 160 -0.12 10.60 -0.96
N GLY A 161 -0.51 11.79 -1.42
CA GLY A 161 0.22 12.61 -2.39
C GLY A 161 0.15 12.15 -3.85
N TRP A 162 -0.39 10.96 -4.12
CA TRP A 162 -0.70 10.50 -5.48
C TRP A 162 -2.03 11.08 -5.92
N ARG A 163 -2.07 11.54 -7.17
CA ARG A 163 -3.18 12.34 -7.65
C ARG A 163 -3.31 12.33 -9.16
N ILE A 164 -4.45 12.84 -9.59
CA ILE A 164 -4.72 13.38 -10.92
C ILE A 164 -4.37 14.87 -10.91
N GLU A 165 -3.54 15.32 -11.84
CA GLU A 165 -3.36 16.73 -12.14
C GLU A 165 -4.35 17.17 -13.23
N HIS A 166 -5.16 18.18 -12.92
CA HIS A 166 -6.14 18.77 -13.83
C HIS A 166 -5.98 20.29 -13.88
N CYS A 167 -6.60 20.96 -14.85
CA CYS A 167 -6.46 22.40 -14.96
C CYS A 167 -7.59 23.13 -15.67
N ASP A 168 -7.65 24.45 -15.47
CA ASP A 168 -8.56 25.33 -16.22
C ASP A 168 -8.18 25.40 -17.70
N ASN A 169 -6.88 25.36 -18.02
CA ASN A 169 -6.37 25.53 -19.38
C ASN A 169 -5.38 24.42 -19.75
N PHE A 170 -5.74 23.64 -20.76
CA PHE A 170 -4.83 22.68 -21.39
C PHE A 170 -4.51 23.16 -22.80
N GLN A 171 -3.25 23.54 -23.01
CA GLN A 171 -2.80 24.21 -24.23
C GLN A 171 -3.70 25.41 -24.61
N ASN A 172 -4.37 25.35 -25.76
CA ASN A 172 -5.26 26.41 -26.26
C ASN A 172 -6.72 26.22 -25.84
N THR A 173 -7.03 25.16 -25.07
CA THR A 173 -8.39 24.81 -24.64
C THR A 173 -8.59 25.21 -23.19
N SER A 174 -9.63 26.01 -22.93
CA SER A 174 -10.03 26.34 -21.56
C SER A 174 -11.22 25.47 -21.14
N PHE A 175 -10.98 24.49 -20.26
CA PHE A 175 -11.97 23.53 -19.75
C PHE A 175 -13.07 24.15 -18.89
N ILE A 176 -13.03 25.47 -18.64
CA ILE A 176 -14.06 26.21 -17.91
C ILE A 176 -14.88 27.14 -18.79
N ALA A 177 -14.57 27.25 -20.09
CA ALA A 177 -15.12 28.30 -20.96
C ALA A 177 -16.58 28.10 -21.38
N ASN A 178 -16.98 26.89 -21.75
CA ASN A 178 -18.32 26.56 -22.24
C ASN A 178 -18.58 25.05 -22.10
N ASP A 179 -19.81 24.62 -22.37
CA ASP A 179 -20.26 23.24 -22.18
C ASP A 179 -19.47 22.18 -22.98
N VAL A 180 -19.00 22.51 -24.19
CA VAL A 180 -18.11 21.61 -24.98
C VAL A 180 -16.77 21.45 -24.26
N ALA A 181 -16.21 22.55 -23.78
CA ALA A 181 -14.99 22.56 -22.98
C ALA A 181 -15.15 21.86 -21.63
N HIS A 182 -16.33 21.96 -20.99
CA HIS A 182 -16.63 21.25 -19.75
C HIS A 182 -16.62 19.73 -19.98
N ARG A 183 -17.16 19.25 -21.12
CA ARG A 183 -17.05 17.83 -21.53
C ARG A 183 -15.61 17.41 -21.75
N GLN A 184 -14.84 18.23 -22.48
CA GLN A 184 -13.42 17.98 -22.73
C GLN A 184 -12.64 17.78 -21.41
N GLY A 185 -12.84 18.67 -20.44
CA GLY A 185 -12.20 18.56 -19.14
C GLY A 185 -12.68 17.33 -18.34
N GLY A 186 -13.99 17.10 -18.27
CA GLY A 186 -14.56 15.99 -17.51
C GLY A 186 -14.18 14.62 -18.07
N TYR A 187 -14.13 14.47 -19.39
CA TYR A 187 -13.70 13.22 -20.02
C TYR A 187 -12.18 13.03 -19.94
N THR A 188 -11.41 14.12 -19.84
CA THR A 188 -9.98 14.04 -19.51
C THR A 188 -9.81 13.49 -18.09
N LEU A 189 -10.56 13.99 -17.09
CA LEU A 189 -10.57 13.36 -15.76
C LEU A 189 -10.97 11.87 -15.83
N GLY A 190 -11.89 11.50 -16.71
CA GLY A 190 -12.26 10.09 -16.96
C GLY A 190 -11.09 9.23 -17.47
N HIS A 191 -10.32 9.76 -18.43
CA HIS A 191 -9.09 9.12 -18.91
C HIS A 191 -8.06 8.97 -17.79
N GLU A 192 -7.78 10.06 -17.06
CA GLU A 192 -6.83 10.05 -15.94
C GLU A 192 -7.25 9.11 -14.80
N MET A 193 -8.56 8.95 -14.58
CA MET A 193 -9.11 7.98 -13.63
C MET A 193 -8.83 6.53 -14.05
N GLY A 194 -8.69 6.27 -15.36
CA GLY A 194 -8.23 4.99 -15.89
C GLY A 194 -6.86 4.60 -15.34
N HIS A 195 -5.94 5.55 -15.24
CA HIS A 195 -4.64 5.34 -14.60
C HIS A 195 -4.76 5.31 -13.08
N TYR A 196 -5.42 6.32 -12.50
CA TYR A 196 -5.42 6.56 -11.05
C TYR A 196 -6.13 5.47 -10.24
N PHE A 197 -7.32 5.04 -10.69
CA PHE A 197 -8.18 4.11 -9.95
C PHE A 197 -8.23 2.71 -10.56
N TYR A 198 -8.18 2.61 -11.90
CA TYR A 198 -8.23 1.33 -12.61
C TYR A 198 -6.85 0.77 -12.96
N SER A 199 -5.77 1.55 -12.76
CA SER A 199 -4.38 1.13 -12.99
C SER A 199 -4.14 0.66 -14.42
N LEU A 200 -4.85 1.23 -15.37
CA LEU A 200 -4.69 0.96 -16.80
C LEU A 200 -3.60 1.85 -17.39
N PHE A 201 -3.13 1.49 -18.58
CA PHE A 201 -2.12 2.23 -19.32
C PHE A 201 -2.66 2.73 -20.65
N ASP A 202 -1.95 3.69 -21.21
CA ASP A 202 -2.34 4.34 -22.45
C ASP A 202 -2.37 3.39 -23.65
N GLU A 203 -3.36 3.61 -24.50
CA GLU A 203 -3.62 2.83 -25.71
C GLU A 203 -3.53 3.67 -26.99
N TYR A 204 -2.98 4.89 -26.91
CA TYR A 204 -2.65 5.73 -28.06
C TYR A 204 -1.23 5.46 -28.58
N ARG A 205 -0.83 6.17 -29.65
CA ARG A 205 0.53 6.13 -30.20
C ARG A 205 1.34 7.32 -29.68
N GLY A 206 2.47 7.05 -29.04
CA GLY A 206 3.42 8.07 -28.60
C GLY A 206 4.34 8.57 -29.71
N ASP A 207 5.18 9.55 -29.40
CA ASP A 207 6.14 10.11 -30.37
C ASP A 207 7.56 9.49 -30.25
N SER A 208 7.88 8.84 -29.13
CA SER A 208 9.23 8.30 -28.89
C SER A 208 9.44 6.91 -29.50
N ALA A 209 10.63 6.63 -30.03
CA ALA A 209 11.01 5.29 -30.50
C ALA A 209 11.45 4.35 -29.36
N THR A 210 11.80 4.93 -28.21
CA THR A 210 12.33 4.23 -27.04
C THR A 210 11.61 4.72 -25.79
N GLY A 211 11.36 3.83 -24.83
CA GLY A 211 10.71 4.18 -23.57
C GLY A 211 10.43 2.95 -22.73
N GLY A 212 10.00 3.16 -21.49
CA GLY A 212 9.59 2.11 -20.57
C GLY A 212 8.35 1.34 -21.07
N PRO A 213 8.07 0.15 -20.50
CA PRO A 213 6.99 -0.71 -20.98
C PRO A 213 5.59 -0.08 -20.78
N SER A 214 5.47 0.85 -19.82
CA SER A 214 4.26 1.60 -19.43
C SER A 214 3.91 2.78 -20.34
N PHE A 215 4.84 3.23 -21.21
CA PHE A 215 4.65 4.44 -22.02
C PHE A 215 4.31 4.13 -23.47
N PRO A 216 3.43 4.91 -24.13
CA PRO A 216 3.18 4.80 -25.56
C PRO A 216 4.42 5.08 -26.41
N LEU A 217 4.66 4.23 -27.40
CA LEU A 217 5.77 4.33 -28.34
C LEU A 217 5.27 4.71 -29.75
N SER A 218 6.15 5.26 -30.56
CA SER A 218 5.91 5.60 -31.97
C SER A 218 5.58 4.39 -32.85
N GLY A 219 5.99 3.19 -32.42
CA GLY A 219 5.62 1.92 -33.04
C GLY A 219 4.24 1.39 -32.66
N ASP A 220 3.56 2.01 -31.69
CA ASP A 220 2.30 1.50 -31.16
C ASP A 220 1.15 1.67 -32.15
N THR A 221 0.16 0.79 -32.01
CA THR A 221 -1.06 0.75 -32.80
C THR A 221 -2.24 1.18 -31.92
N PRO A 222 -2.79 2.40 -32.14
CA PRO A 222 -3.86 2.94 -31.30
C PRO A 222 -5.11 2.05 -31.28
N VAL A 223 -5.74 1.93 -30.12
CA VAL A 223 -6.97 1.14 -29.93
C VAL A 223 -8.22 1.99 -30.21
N GLU A 224 -9.01 1.65 -31.22
CA GLU A 224 -10.28 2.36 -31.48
C GLU A 224 -11.30 2.13 -30.36
N ASN A 225 -12.15 3.12 -30.08
CA ASN A 225 -13.21 3.03 -29.06
C ASN A 225 -12.66 2.69 -27.66
N SER A 226 -11.64 3.43 -27.24
CA SER A 226 -11.08 3.36 -25.90
C SER A 226 -10.86 4.76 -25.33
N VAL A 227 -11.30 4.98 -24.08
CA VAL A 227 -11.01 6.19 -23.32
C VAL A 227 -9.51 6.34 -23.07
N MET A 228 -8.77 5.23 -22.94
CA MET A 228 -7.30 5.21 -22.79
C MET A 228 -6.56 5.53 -24.10
N ASN A 229 -7.29 5.71 -25.22
CA ASN A 229 -6.73 6.21 -26.47
C ASN A 229 -7.12 7.67 -26.72
N SER A 230 -8.43 7.98 -26.74
CA SER A 230 -8.86 9.33 -27.14
C SER A 230 -10.28 9.66 -26.63
N GLN A 231 -10.37 10.14 -25.40
CA GLN A 231 -11.57 10.72 -24.79
C GLN A 231 -12.19 11.87 -25.62
N TRP A 232 -11.37 12.56 -26.43
CA TRP A 232 -11.80 13.69 -27.27
C TRP A 232 -12.94 13.36 -28.24
N ARG A 233 -13.04 12.10 -28.68
CA ARG A 233 -14.05 11.66 -29.64
C ARG A 233 -15.44 11.48 -29.02
N ALA A 234 -15.52 11.40 -27.68
CA ALA A 234 -16.80 11.36 -26.97
C ALA A 234 -17.49 12.72 -26.85
N VAL A 235 -16.76 13.82 -27.06
CA VAL A 235 -17.24 15.20 -26.83
C VAL A 235 -18.49 15.54 -27.64
N ASP A 236 -18.60 14.99 -28.86
CA ASP A 236 -19.75 15.19 -29.77
C ASP A 236 -20.84 14.11 -29.63
N GLY A 237 -20.74 13.24 -28.62
CA GLY A 237 -21.78 12.27 -28.26
C GLY A 237 -21.47 10.80 -28.57
N ASP A 238 -20.29 10.48 -29.11
CA ASP A 238 -19.89 9.09 -29.37
C ASP A 238 -19.32 8.42 -28.12
N MET A 239 -20.21 7.91 -27.27
CA MET A 239 -19.88 7.34 -25.96
C MET A 239 -19.05 6.04 -26.04
N ASN A 240 -18.86 5.45 -27.23
CA ASN A 240 -17.91 4.34 -27.40
C ASN A 240 -16.49 4.74 -26.96
N TRP A 241 -16.14 6.03 -27.06
CA TRP A 241 -14.83 6.56 -26.67
C TRP A 241 -14.68 6.88 -25.19
N LEU A 242 -15.73 6.64 -24.37
CA LEU A 242 -15.63 6.65 -22.91
C LEU A 242 -15.49 5.23 -22.34
N ASN A 243 -15.51 4.19 -23.16
CA ASN A 243 -15.38 2.82 -22.68
C ASN A 243 -13.93 2.36 -22.65
N PHE A 244 -13.63 1.31 -21.88
CA PHE A 244 -12.36 0.61 -21.93
C PHE A 244 -12.27 -0.38 -23.10
N SER A 245 -11.04 -0.69 -23.53
CA SER A 245 -10.79 -1.70 -24.56
C SER A 245 -11.18 -3.11 -24.13
N THR A 246 -11.56 -3.92 -25.11
CA THR A 246 -12.00 -5.31 -24.97
C THR A 246 -11.11 -6.23 -25.82
N ALA A 247 -11.30 -7.54 -25.68
CA ALA A 247 -10.67 -8.52 -26.56
C ALA A 247 -10.98 -8.28 -28.06
N LEU A 248 -12.10 -7.60 -28.39
CA LEU A 248 -12.52 -7.34 -29.77
C LEU A 248 -11.60 -6.33 -30.48
N ASN A 249 -11.18 -5.27 -29.78
CA ASN A 249 -10.39 -4.17 -30.33
C ASN A 249 -8.93 -4.14 -29.82
N ASN A 250 -8.51 -5.13 -29.04
CA ASN A 250 -7.14 -5.24 -28.54
C ASN A 250 -6.12 -5.38 -29.69
N THR A 251 -5.32 -4.33 -29.92
CA THR A 251 -4.29 -4.29 -30.96
C THR A 251 -3.02 -5.08 -30.61
N ARG A 252 -2.86 -5.44 -29.33
CA ARG A 252 -1.71 -6.16 -28.76
C ARG A 252 -0.35 -5.46 -28.93
N ASN A 253 -0.36 -4.21 -29.37
CA ASN A 253 0.82 -3.40 -29.63
C ASN A 253 0.60 -1.98 -29.10
N ASN A 254 0.53 -1.88 -27.77
CA ASN A 254 0.32 -0.66 -27.00
C ASN A 254 0.86 -0.89 -25.57
N ALA A 255 0.89 0.16 -24.72
CA ALA A 255 1.43 0.07 -23.37
C ALA A 255 0.61 -0.88 -22.47
N GLN A 256 -0.72 -0.80 -22.51
CA GLN A 256 -1.62 -1.68 -21.76
C GLN A 256 -1.28 -3.17 -21.97
N HIS A 257 -1.09 -3.59 -23.22
CA HIS A 257 -0.79 -4.98 -23.54
C HIS A 257 0.65 -5.36 -23.16
N ARG A 258 1.62 -4.44 -23.20
CA ARG A 258 2.99 -4.72 -22.74
C ARG A 258 3.03 -5.02 -21.24
N ILE A 259 2.27 -4.27 -20.44
CA ILE A 259 2.20 -4.49 -18.99
C ILE A 259 1.42 -5.77 -18.69
N TYR A 260 0.15 -5.83 -19.11
CA TYR A 260 -0.78 -6.84 -18.61
C TYR A 260 -0.96 -8.06 -19.51
N GLY A 261 -0.48 -8.02 -20.76
CA GLY A 261 -0.72 -9.06 -21.76
C GLY A 261 -2.18 -9.16 -22.22
N ALA A 262 -3.01 -8.16 -21.93
CA ALA A 262 -4.47 -8.22 -22.11
C ALA A 262 -5.06 -6.84 -22.45
N SER A 263 -6.31 -6.79 -22.90
CA SER A 263 -7.06 -5.52 -23.01
C SER A 263 -7.44 -4.98 -21.63
N ALA A 264 -7.91 -3.74 -21.54
CA ALA A 264 -8.33 -3.15 -20.27
C ALA A 264 -9.44 -3.95 -19.56
N TRP A 265 -10.52 -4.33 -20.26
CA TRP A 265 -11.57 -5.18 -19.67
C TRP A 265 -11.10 -6.58 -19.28
N GLU A 266 -10.22 -7.21 -20.07
CA GLU A 266 -9.65 -8.52 -19.72
C GLU A 266 -8.80 -8.42 -18.44
N THR A 267 -8.05 -7.33 -18.27
CA THR A 267 -7.30 -7.03 -17.02
C THR A 267 -8.25 -6.78 -15.85
N LEU A 268 -9.28 -5.94 -16.02
CA LEU A 268 -10.15 -5.54 -14.91
C LEU A 268 -11.09 -6.66 -14.45
N ALA A 269 -11.48 -7.57 -15.34
CA ALA A 269 -12.38 -8.67 -15.03
C ALA A 269 -11.69 -9.87 -14.36
N ARG A 270 -10.36 -9.97 -14.40
CA ARG A 270 -9.62 -11.11 -13.85
C ARG A 270 -9.12 -10.86 -12.41
N PRO A 271 -8.91 -11.93 -11.61
CA PRO A 271 -8.21 -11.86 -10.33
C PRO A 271 -6.81 -11.23 -10.42
N LEU A 272 -6.32 -10.63 -9.33
CA LEU A 272 -4.99 -9.98 -9.30
C LEU A 272 -3.83 -10.95 -9.53
N ASN A 273 -3.96 -12.20 -9.08
CA ASN A 273 -2.92 -13.24 -9.24
C ASN A 273 -2.75 -13.72 -10.69
N GLU A 274 -3.61 -13.28 -11.62
CA GLU A 274 -3.44 -13.51 -13.05
C GLU A 274 -2.70 -12.36 -13.75
N ASP A 275 -2.35 -11.29 -13.05
CA ASP A 275 -1.53 -10.22 -13.62
C ASP A 275 -0.07 -10.66 -13.75
N PRO A 276 0.62 -10.32 -14.86
CA PRO A 276 2.04 -10.62 -15.01
C PRO A 276 2.90 -9.90 -13.95
N ARG A 277 3.67 -10.66 -13.17
CA ARG A 277 4.49 -10.15 -12.05
C ARG A 277 5.97 -10.59 -12.08
N SER A 278 6.47 -11.10 -13.20
CA SER A 278 7.87 -11.53 -13.34
C SER A 278 8.81 -10.43 -13.86
N GLY A 279 10.10 -10.57 -13.55
CA GLY A 279 11.16 -9.61 -13.88
C GLY A 279 10.87 -8.21 -13.32
N GLN A 280 11.11 -7.17 -14.10
CA GLN A 280 10.81 -5.77 -13.74
C GLN A 280 9.36 -5.55 -13.26
N ARG A 281 8.40 -6.37 -13.69
CA ARG A 281 6.98 -6.23 -13.26
C ARG A 281 6.75 -6.67 -11.82
N SER A 282 7.74 -7.20 -11.12
CA SER A 282 7.61 -7.62 -9.72
C SER A 282 7.34 -6.46 -8.77
N THR A 283 7.87 -5.26 -9.02
CA THR A 283 7.54 -4.04 -8.25
C THR A 283 6.65 -3.06 -9.01
N GLY A 284 6.23 -3.39 -10.24
CA GLY A 284 5.32 -2.51 -10.97
C GLY A 284 4.00 -2.23 -10.21
N PRO A 285 3.25 -1.18 -10.60
CA PRO A 285 2.04 -0.77 -9.90
C PRO A 285 1.03 -1.91 -9.73
N VAL A 286 0.58 -2.13 -8.50
CA VAL A 286 -0.46 -3.12 -8.18
C VAL A 286 -1.83 -2.47 -8.32
N ARG A 287 -2.69 -3.05 -9.15
CA ARG A 287 -4.04 -2.51 -9.35
C ARG A 287 -4.98 -2.83 -8.20
N LEU A 288 -5.93 -1.93 -7.96
CA LEU A 288 -7.09 -2.24 -7.12
C LEU A 288 -7.90 -3.38 -7.75
N PHE A 289 -8.36 -4.33 -6.93
CA PHE A 289 -9.27 -5.36 -7.38
C PHE A 289 -10.69 -4.78 -7.53
N HIS A 290 -11.32 -5.03 -8.68
CA HIS A 290 -12.64 -4.50 -9.04
C HIS A 290 -13.63 -5.63 -9.33
N PRO A 291 -14.04 -6.42 -8.30
CA PRO A 291 -14.91 -7.59 -8.50
C PRO A 291 -16.28 -7.26 -9.11
N GLU A 292 -16.77 -6.04 -8.91
CA GLU A 292 -17.99 -5.53 -9.52
C GLU A 292 -17.91 -5.50 -11.06
N LEU A 293 -16.72 -5.28 -11.62
CA LEU A 293 -16.53 -5.18 -13.07
C LEU A 293 -16.62 -6.53 -13.76
N ALA A 294 -16.15 -7.61 -13.12
CA ALA A 294 -16.24 -8.96 -13.67
C ALA A 294 -17.71 -9.35 -13.99
N ALA A 295 -18.67 -8.89 -13.18
CA ALA A 295 -20.09 -9.17 -13.37
C ALA A 295 -20.72 -8.42 -14.54
N VAL A 296 -20.15 -7.30 -14.94
CA VAL A 296 -20.62 -6.45 -16.05
C VAL A 296 -19.68 -6.44 -17.24
N ALA A 297 -18.66 -7.30 -17.23
CA ALA A 297 -17.64 -7.37 -18.27
C ALA A 297 -18.27 -7.74 -19.64
N PRO A 298 -17.82 -7.11 -20.74
CA PRO A 298 -18.25 -7.50 -22.07
C PRO A 298 -17.89 -8.96 -22.35
N ALA A 299 -18.80 -9.68 -23.01
CA ALA A 299 -18.51 -11.05 -23.44
C ALA A 299 -17.34 -11.07 -24.42
N ALA A 300 -16.56 -12.17 -24.44
CA ALA A 300 -15.42 -12.30 -25.34
C ALA A 300 -15.79 -12.01 -26.81
N GLY A 301 -15.07 -11.09 -27.43
CA GLY A 301 -15.31 -10.65 -28.81
C GLY A 301 -16.53 -9.73 -29.00
N GLN A 302 -17.12 -9.19 -27.94
CA GLN A 302 -18.19 -8.18 -27.99
C GLN A 302 -17.67 -6.80 -27.58
N PRO A 303 -18.25 -5.71 -28.12
CA PRO A 303 -17.97 -4.37 -27.62
C PRO A 303 -18.60 -4.16 -26.22
N PRO A 304 -18.16 -3.13 -25.49
CA PRO A 304 -18.80 -2.68 -24.25
C PRO A 304 -20.25 -2.24 -24.46
N ARG A 305 -21.01 -2.19 -23.36
CA ARG A 305 -22.37 -1.66 -23.37
C ARG A 305 -22.30 -0.14 -23.38
N ILE A 306 -23.19 0.50 -24.13
CA ILE A 306 -23.34 1.96 -24.05
C ILE A 306 -24.48 2.29 -23.09
N ASP A 307 -24.16 2.96 -21.99
CA ASP A 307 -25.10 3.24 -20.92
C ASP A 307 -25.66 4.67 -20.98
N LEU A 308 -24.85 5.63 -21.41
CA LEU A 308 -25.20 7.04 -21.51
C LEU A 308 -26.01 7.39 -22.78
N VAL A 309 -27.01 6.56 -23.11
CA VAL A 309 -27.79 6.67 -24.35
C VAL A 309 -28.76 7.86 -24.39
N ASN A 310 -29.08 8.46 -23.23
CA ASN A 310 -29.98 9.60 -23.13
C ASN A 310 -29.79 10.38 -21.83
N GLU A 311 -30.56 11.47 -21.65
CA GLU A 311 -30.47 12.34 -20.47
C GLU A 311 -30.90 11.65 -19.17
N ALA A 312 -31.88 10.74 -19.21
CA ALA A 312 -32.28 10.00 -18.02
C ALA A 312 -31.17 9.07 -17.53
N ALA A 313 -30.42 8.45 -18.46
CA ALA A 313 -29.25 7.64 -18.13
C ALA A 313 -28.12 8.48 -17.52
N ARG A 314 -27.88 9.70 -18.02
CA ARG A 314 -26.93 10.65 -17.40
C ARG A 314 -27.35 11.08 -16.00
N GLN A 315 -28.65 11.29 -15.78
CA GLN A 315 -29.18 11.58 -14.45
C GLN A 315 -28.99 10.40 -13.49
N GLU A 316 -29.17 9.17 -13.99
CA GLU A 316 -28.93 7.96 -13.22
C GLU A 316 -27.44 7.80 -12.86
N ALA A 317 -26.53 8.06 -13.80
CA ALA A 317 -25.08 8.05 -13.56
C ALA A 317 -24.69 9.00 -12.42
N ARG A 318 -25.36 10.15 -12.33
CA ARG A 318 -25.08 11.22 -11.36
C ARG A 318 -25.97 11.19 -10.11
N SER A 319 -26.82 10.19 -9.95
CA SER A 319 -27.85 10.14 -8.91
C SER A 319 -27.31 10.16 -7.48
N ALA A 320 -26.06 9.72 -7.28
CA ALA A 320 -25.37 9.72 -5.99
C ALA A 320 -24.42 10.92 -5.81
N LEU A 321 -24.22 11.74 -6.85
CA LEU A 321 -23.19 12.78 -6.87
C LEU A 321 -23.58 13.98 -5.99
N ASP A 322 -22.74 14.28 -5.00
CA ASP A 322 -22.85 15.40 -4.07
C ASP A 322 -21.55 16.23 -4.06
N PHE A 323 -21.69 17.55 -4.22
CA PHE A 323 -20.57 18.49 -4.25
C PHE A 323 -20.46 19.22 -2.92
N VAL A 324 -19.34 19.04 -2.24
CA VAL A 324 -19.07 19.63 -0.93
C VAL A 324 -17.95 20.65 -1.06
N TRP A 325 -18.32 21.92 -1.15
CA TRP A 325 -17.34 23.01 -1.10
C TRP A 325 -16.91 23.25 0.34
N VAL A 326 -15.70 22.82 0.67
CA VAL A 326 -15.20 22.82 2.04
C VAL A 326 -14.82 24.22 2.48
N GLY A 327 -15.21 24.55 3.71
CA GLY A 327 -15.12 25.89 4.25
C GLY A 327 -16.09 26.87 3.58
N SER A 328 -17.38 26.53 3.45
CA SER A 328 -18.40 27.47 3.01
C SER A 328 -19.42 27.75 4.11
N ASN A 329 -19.64 29.03 4.44
CA ASN A 329 -20.71 29.44 5.35
C ASN A 329 -21.93 29.88 4.52
N ALA A 330 -23.03 29.12 4.64
CA ALA A 330 -24.39 29.50 4.25
C ALA A 330 -24.51 30.47 3.05
N GLY A 331 -24.07 30.01 1.86
CA GLY A 331 -24.24 30.73 0.59
C GLY A 331 -23.06 31.58 0.13
N ASN A 332 -21.98 31.70 0.91
CA ASN A 332 -20.71 32.29 0.48
C ASN A 332 -19.54 31.31 0.76
N LEU A 333 -18.68 31.07 -0.23
CA LEU A 333 -17.45 30.28 -0.10
C LEU A 333 -16.40 31.04 0.75
N ALA A 334 -16.65 31.22 2.04
CA ALA A 334 -15.68 31.78 2.98
C ALA A 334 -15.23 30.67 3.92
N GLN A 335 -13.93 30.31 3.85
CA GLN A 335 -13.32 29.18 4.56
C GLN A 335 -13.79 29.13 6.02
N ALA A 336 -14.57 28.10 6.35
CA ALA A 336 -15.11 27.83 7.67
C ALA A 336 -14.35 26.64 8.26
N GLU A 337 -13.33 26.96 9.04
CA GLU A 337 -12.73 26.02 10.00
C GLU A 337 -13.83 25.56 10.98
N PRO A 338 -13.89 24.26 11.36
CA PRO A 338 -12.92 23.18 11.16
C PRO A 338 -13.22 22.22 9.98
N ASP A 339 -12.18 21.72 9.31
CA ASP A 339 -12.32 20.81 8.16
C ASP A 339 -12.13 19.30 8.47
N PHE A 340 -11.79 18.95 9.72
CA PHE A 340 -11.58 17.55 10.15
C PHE A 340 -11.94 17.33 11.62
N VAL A 341 -12.65 16.22 11.90
CA VAL A 341 -13.19 15.87 13.21
C VAL A 341 -12.83 14.45 13.59
N ARG A 342 -12.17 14.29 14.74
CA ARG A 342 -11.85 12.99 15.35
C ARG A 342 -12.78 12.74 16.53
N GLN A 343 -13.36 11.56 16.62
CA GLN A 343 -14.09 11.10 17.80
C GLN A 343 -13.35 9.92 18.42
N LEU A 344 -12.75 10.14 19.60
CA LEU A 344 -12.09 9.12 20.38
C LEU A 344 -13.13 8.34 21.19
N VAL A 345 -13.16 7.02 21.04
CA VAL A 345 -14.07 6.09 21.73
C VAL A 345 -13.23 5.11 22.53
N ILE A 346 -13.21 5.26 23.86
CA ILE A 346 -12.26 4.60 24.75
C ILE A 346 -12.98 3.55 25.62
N ASP A 347 -12.57 2.29 25.55
CA ASP A 347 -13.00 1.26 26.48
C ASP A 347 -12.56 1.61 27.91
N THR A 348 -13.49 1.57 28.84
CA THR A 348 -13.23 1.79 30.28
C THR A 348 -13.70 0.61 31.12
N SER A 349 -13.92 -0.54 30.51
CA SER A 349 -14.29 -1.78 31.21
C SER A 349 -13.15 -2.33 32.06
N ALA A 350 -13.48 -3.26 32.95
CA ALA A 350 -12.53 -3.97 33.82
C ALA A 350 -11.63 -4.96 33.07
N ALA A 351 -11.70 -5.02 31.72
CA ALA A 351 -10.73 -5.73 30.90
C ALA A 351 -9.37 -5.02 30.87
N MET A 352 -9.34 -3.71 31.10
CA MET A 352 -8.12 -2.92 31.23
C MET A 352 -7.67 -2.78 32.69
N THR A 353 -6.36 -2.62 32.86
CA THR A 353 -5.70 -2.19 34.09
C THR A 353 -5.53 -0.67 34.11
N VAL A 354 -5.24 -0.12 35.30
CA VAL A 354 -5.02 1.34 35.45
C VAL A 354 -3.80 1.79 34.65
N SER A 355 -2.74 0.99 34.62
CA SER A 355 -1.53 1.27 33.82
C SER A 355 -1.83 1.30 32.33
N GLU A 356 -2.56 0.31 31.79
CA GLU A 356 -2.94 0.30 30.36
C GLU A 356 -3.79 1.51 29.98
N LEU A 357 -4.72 1.92 30.85
CA LEU A 357 -5.52 3.13 30.60
C LEU A 357 -4.66 4.40 30.64
N ASP A 358 -3.70 4.49 31.57
CA ASP A 358 -2.81 5.64 31.68
C ASP A 358 -1.82 5.73 30.52
N ALA A 359 -1.30 4.59 30.05
CA ALA A 359 -0.53 4.46 28.81
C ALA A 359 -1.31 4.99 27.60
N LEU A 360 -2.56 4.54 27.40
CA LEU A 360 -3.43 5.02 26.32
C LEU A 360 -3.68 6.54 26.42
N LYS A 361 -3.99 7.06 27.61
CA LYS A 361 -4.18 8.50 27.82
C LYS A 361 -2.93 9.30 27.44
N THR A 362 -1.73 8.79 27.72
CA THR A 362 -0.48 9.46 27.36
C THR A 362 -0.34 9.57 25.85
N VAL A 363 -0.56 8.49 25.12
CA VAL A 363 -0.52 8.49 23.65
C VAL A 363 -1.58 9.44 23.06
N LEU A 364 -2.80 9.45 23.60
CA LEU A 364 -3.86 10.35 23.16
C LEU A 364 -3.59 11.83 23.50
N LYS A 365 -2.93 12.12 24.62
CA LYS A 365 -2.47 13.48 24.97
C LYS A 365 -1.42 13.98 23.98
N ASN A 366 -0.50 13.11 23.56
CA ASN A 366 0.46 13.43 22.50
C ASN A 366 -0.26 13.72 21.16
N LEU A 367 -1.27 12.93 20.78
CA LEU A 367 -2.10 13.24 19.61
C LEU A 367 -2.76 14.61 19.73
N ILE A 368 -3.32 14.96 20.90
CA ILE A 368 -3.93 16.27 21.15
C ILE A 368 -2.90 17.39 21.05
N ASP A 369 -1.66 17.19 21.50
CA ASP A 369 -0.61 18.20 21.40
C ASP A 369 -0.12 18.39 19.96
N ASN A 370 -0.19 17.32 19.15
CA ASN A 370 0.21 17.31 17.75
C ASN A 370 -0.86 17.83 16.78
N ALA A 371 -2.14 17.66 17.09
CA ALA A 371 -3.23 18.04 16.19
C ALA A 371 -3.15 19.52 15.73
N SER A 372 -3.21 19.80 14.43
CA SER A 372 -3.10 21.18 13.92
C SER A 372 -4.27 22.08 14.40
N LEU A 373 -4.04 23.40 14.46
CA LEU A 373 -5.12 24.35 14.74
C LEU A 373 -6.24 24.19 13.71
N GLY A 374 -7.50 24.26 14.15
CA GLY A 374 -8.66 23.98 13.30
C GLY A 374 -9.10 22.51 13.28
N THR A 375 -8.36 21.59 13.92
CA THR A 375 -8.87 20.23 14.18
C THR A 375 -9.98 20.24 15.22
N MET A 376 -11.04 19.43 15.05
CA MET A 376 -11.95 19.08 16.15
C MET A 376 -11.63 17.72 16.77
N ILE A 377 -11.72 17.62 18.10
CA ILE A 377 -11.64 16.36 18.84
C ILE A 377 -12.82 16.24 19.78
N GLY A 378 -13.51 15.10 19.73
CA GLY A 378 -14.47 14.64 20.73
C GLY A 378 -13.95 13.40 21.45
N ILE A 379 -14.39 13.21 22.70
CA ILE A 379 -13.96 12.12 23.57
C ILE A 379 -15.21 11.47 24.19
N SER A 380 -15.32 10.17 24.05
CA SER A 380 -16.34 9.33 24.66
C SER A 380 -15.72 8.07 25.23
N THR A 381 -16.32 7.54 26.29
CA THR A 381 -15.92 6.27 26.90
C THR A 381 -17.05 5.27 26.85
N TYR A 382 -16.76 3.98 27.02
CA TYR A 382 -17.78 2.96 27.15
C TYR A 382 -17.36 1.82 28.08
N SER A 383 -18.34 1.37 28.87
CA SER A 383 -18.39 0.02 29.44
C SER A 383 -19.80 -0.53 29.18
N ILE A 384 -20.69 -0.58 30.17
CA ILE A 384 -22.13 -0.87 30.00
C ILE A 384 -22.91 0.27 29.37
N THR A 385 -22.52 1.53 29.62
CA THR A 385 -23.22 2.70 29.09
C THR A 385 -22.21 3.70 28.51
N PRO A 386 -22.33 4.04 27.23
CA PRO A 386 -21.48 5.06 26.62
C PRO A 386 -21.63 6.42 27.28
N THR A 387 -20.53 7.11 27.52
CA THR A 387 -20.50 8.45 28.12
C THR A 387 -19.75 9.42 27.21
N VAL A 388 -20.37 10.56 26.87
CA VAL A 388 -19.67 11.66 26.18
C VAL A 388 -18.92 12.47 27.23
N VAL A 389 -17.59 12.29 27.29
CA VAL A 389 -16.70 13.03 28.21
C VAL A 389 -16.50 14.46 27.72
N GLN A 390 -16.28 14.61 26.41
CA GLN A 390 -16.13 15.90 25.75
C GLN A 390 -16.77 15.83 24.36
N ALA A 391 -17.82 16.62 24.12
CA ALA A 391 -18.35 16.78 22.77
C ALA A 391 -17.27 17.38 21.83
N PRO A 392 -17.30 17.12 20.52
CA PRO A 392 -16.31 17.67 19.59
C PRO A 392 -16.10 19.19 19.75
N ILE A 393 -14.86 19.61 19.99
CA ILE A 393 -14.46 21.01 20.08
C ILE A 393 -13.24 21.30 19.20
N VAL A 394 -13.17 22.51 18.66
CA VAL A 394 -12.07 22.98 17.79
C VAL A 394 -10.84 23.31 18.63
N ILE A 395 -9.69 22.77 18.27
CA ILE A 395 -8.38 23.21 18.77
C ILE A 395 -8.06 24.56 18.14
N ALA A 396 -8.44 25.63 18.82
CA ALA A 396 -8.18 27.00 18.39
C ALA A 396 -6.88 27.58 19.00
N ASN A 397 -6.38 26.98 20.08
CA ASN A 397 -5.24 27.44 20.87
C ASN A 397 -4.88 26.40 21.96
N ASP A 398 -3.80 26.68 22.70
CA ASP A 398 -3.31 25.82 23.79
C ASP A 398 -4.29 25.66 24.96
N THR A 399 -5.19 26.64 25.19
CA THR A 399 -6.26 26.51 26.20
C THR A 399 -7.18 25.35 25.84
N THR A 400 -7.52 25.21 24.56
CA THR A 400 -8.43 24.15 24.10
C THR A 400 -7.74 22.78 24.10
N ARG A 401 -6.43 22.73 23.80
CA ARG A 401 -5.63 21.52 24.01
C ARG A 401 -5.64 21.10 25.48
N THR A 402 -5.38 22.05 26.39
CA THR A 402 -5.38 21.80 27.83
C THR A 402 -6.73 21.27 28.31
N GLN A 403 -7.84 21.78 27.77
CA GLN A 403 -9.19 21.29 28.07
C GLN A 403 -9.35 19.82 27.67
N LEU A 404 -8.95 19.44 26.45
CA LEU A 404 -9.02 18.06 25.97
C LEU A 404 -8.14 17.12 26.81
N LYS A 405 -6.93 17.54 27.15
CA LYS A 405 -6.01 16.75 28.02
C LYS A 405 -6.58 16.57 29.42
N THR A 406 -7.17 17.62 30.00
CA THR A 406 -7.86 17.53 31.29
C THR A 406 -9.07 16.58 31.24
N ALA A 407 -9.79 16.55 30.12
CA ALA A 407 -10.89 15.61 29.92
C ALA A 407 -10.39 14.16 29.91
N LEU A 408 -9.25 13.88 29.27
CA LEU A 408 -8.60 12.55 29.31
C LEU A 408 -8.13 12.17 30.72
N ASP A 409 -7.49 13.10 31.44
CA ASP A 409 -7.01 12.85 32.81
C ASP A 409 -8.16 12.50 33.78
N GLY A 410 -9.37 12.98 33.50
CA GLY A 410 -10.57 12.66 34.27
C GLY A 410 -11.17 11.27 34.02
N ILE A 411 -10.71 10.53 33.00
CA ILE A 411 -11.24 9.19 32.67
C ILE A 411 -10.73 8.16 33.69
N THR A 412 -11.63 7.32 34.19
CA THR A 412 -11.31 6.23 35.13
C THR A 412 -11.96 4.93 34.68
N LEU A 413 -11.38 3.80 35.06
CA LEU A 413 -11.96 2.49 34.80
C LEU A 413 -13.27 2.32 35.57
N GLU A 414 -14.24 1.72 34.90
CA GLU A 414 -15.46 1.23 35.53
C GLU A 414 -15.21 -0.19 36.05
N ASN A 415 -15.70 -0.48 37.25
CA ASN A 415 -15.58 -1.80 37.86
C ASN A 415 -16.63 -2.77 37.25
N ASN A 416 -16.58 -2.95 35.94
CA ASN A 416 -17.50 -3.77 35.16
C ASN A 416 -16.81 -4.32 33.91
N ALA A 417 -16.92 -5.63 33.66
CA ALA A 417 -16.36 -6.27 32.47
C ALA A 417 -17.24 -6.08 31.20
N ALA A 418 -18.37 -5.39 31.31
CA ALA A 418 -19.27 -5.13 30.19
C ALA A 418 -18.67 -4.15 29.17
N ALA A 419 -18.82 -4.45 27.88
CA ALA A 419 -18.35 -3.67 26.74
C ALA A 419 -19.47 -3.49 25.70
N ALA A 420 -20.17 -2.35 25.79
CA ALA A 420 -21.28 -1.94 24.93
C ALA A 420 -20.83 -1.20 23.68
N MET A 421 -19.99 -1.86 22.89
CA MET A 421 -19.29 -1.29 21.74
C MET A 421 -20.25 -0.70 20.68
N GLY A 422 -21.33 -1.39 20.30
CA GLY A 422 -22.26 -0.86 19.29
C GLY A 422 -23.06 0.35 19.75
N ASP A 423 -23.37 0.45 21.04
CA ASP A 423 -24.03 1.64 21.61
C ASP A 423 -23.05 2.82 21.70
N ALA A 424 -21.77 2.53 21.93
CA ALA A 424 -20.70 3.53 21.92
C ALA A 424 -20.53 4.13 20.53
N LEU A 425 -20.53 3.30 19.49
CA LEU A 425 -20.51 3.74 18.10
C LEU A 425 -21.77 4.55 17.74
N ALA A 426 -22.96 4.12 18.16
CA ALA A 426 -24.17 4.91 17.95
C ALA A 426 -24.08 6.32 18.57
N THR A 427 -23.52 6.41 19.78
CA THR A 427 -23.30 7.66 20.51
C THR A 427 -22.28 8.55 19.81
N ALA A 428 -21.16 7.96 19.37
CA ALA A 428 -20.11 8.65 18.62
C ALA A 428 -20.65 9.27 17.32
N LEU A 429 -21.37 8.49 16.51
CA LEU A 429 -21.97 8.95 15.26
C LEU A 429 -23.01 10.06 15.49
N SER A 430 -23.81 9.97 16.56
CA SER A 430 -24.74 11.04 16.93
C SER A 430 -24.02 12.34 17.28
N GLY A 431 -22.87 12.28 17.97
CA GLY A 431 -22.05 13.45 18.28
C GLY A 431 -21.50 14.10 17.01
N LEU A 432 -21.01 13.28 16.07
CA LEU A 432 -20.47 13.74 14.79
C LEU A 432 -21.53 14.35 13.85
N ASN A 433 -22.80 13.97 14.00
CA ASN A 433 -23.93 14.52 13.24
C ASN A 433 -24.60 15.72 13.91
N SER A 434 -24.05 16.22 15.02
CA SER A 434 -24.59 17.38 15.73
C SER A 434 -24.40 18.69 14.94
N SER A 435 -25.24 19.69 15.19
CA SER A 435 -25.14 21.00 14.52
C SER A 435 -23.87 21.79 14.83
N SER A 436 -23.12 21.40 15.87
CA SER A 436 -21.82 21.99 16.21
C SER A 436 -20.68 21.46 15.34
N VAL A 437 -20.89 20.35 14.63
CA VAL A 437 -19.94 19.80 13.67
C VAL A 437 -20.37 20.25 12.26
N PRO A 438 -19.49 20.92 11.49
CA PRO A 438 -19.83 21.32 10.13
C PRO A 438 -20.22 20.11 9.27
N ALA A 439 -21.25 20.27 8.43
CA ALA A 439 -21.65 19.24 7.46
C ALA A 439 -20.56 18.95 6.42
N SER A 440 -19.70 19.93 6.16
CA SER A 440 -18.55 19.83 5.26
C SER A 440 -17.32 19.19 5.89
N ALA A 441 -17.27 19.02 7.22
CA ALA A 441 -16.09 18.47 7.87
C ALA A 441 -16.00 16.96 7.62
N ARG A 442 -14.79 16.48 7.26
CA ARG A 442 -14.49 15.04 7.26
C ARG A 442 -14.47 14.54 8.71
N ARG A 443 -15.02 13.35 8.94
CA ARG A 443 -15.26 12.81 10.29
C ARG A 443 -14.68 11.42 10.38
N VAL A 444 -14.02 11.09 11.48
CA VAL A 444 -13.46 9.75 11.74
C VAL A 444 -13.73 9.34 13.18
N VAL A 445 -13.81 8.02 13.42
CA VAL A 445 -13.92 7.43 14.75
C VAL A 445 -12.69 6.58 15.03
N TYR A 446 -12.04 6.82 16.16
CA TYR A 446 -10.96 5.96 16.68
C TYR A 446 -11.50 5.16 17.85
N LEU A 447 -11.63 3.85 17.66
CA LEU A 447 -12.20 2.93 18.63
C LEU A 447 -11.08 2.13 19.31
N PHE A 448 -10.82 2.41 20.59
CA PHE A 448 -9.89 1.66 21.42
C PHE A 448 -10.66 0.62 22.22
N SER A 449 -10.28 -0.65 22.08
CA SER A 449 -11.04 -1.76 22.67
C SER A 449 -10.10 -2.75 23.37
N ALA A 450 -10.49 -3.18 24.58
CA ALA A 450 -9.74 -4.15 25.38
C ALA A 450 -10.38 -5.55 25.37
N THR A 451 -11.67 -5.64 25.04
CA THR A 451 -12.37 -6.93 25.01
C THR A 451 -13.47 -6.95 23.96
N MET A 452 -13.89 -8.16 23.59
CA MET A 452 -15.05 -8.40 22.73
C MET A 452 -16.31 -7.72 23.25
N HIS A 453 -17.15 -7.26 22.33
CA HIS A 453 -18.51 -6.84 22.67
C HIS A 453 -19.25 -7.95 23.43
N ASN A 454 -19.84 -7.59 24.57
CA ASN A 454 -20.54 -8.55 25.43
C ASN A 454 -21.81 -8.00 26.11
N GLU A 455 -22.20 -6.75 25.82
CA GLU A 455 -23.36 -6.05 26.39
C GLU A 455 -23.89 -5.01 25.38
N GLY A 456 -25.17 -4.64 25.43
CA GLY A 456 -25.72 -3.61 24.52
C GLY A 456 -25.91 -4.09 23.06
N SER A 457 -25.91 -3.15 22.10
CA SER A 457 -25.98 -3.52 20.67
C SER A 457 -24.65 -3.99 20.09
N HIS A 458 -24.72 -4.94 19.16
CA HIS A 458 -23.54 -5.46 18.46
C HIS A 458 -22.93 -4.38 17.55
N PRO A 459 -21.60 -4.18 17.50
CA PRO A 459 -20.97 -3.09 16.73
C PRO A 459 -21.39 -3.04 15.26
N PHE A 460 -21.48 -4.20 14.60
CA PHE A 460 -21.95 -4.34 13.21
C PHE A 460 -23.35 -3.81 12.91
N THR A 461 -24.21 -3.54 13.92
CA THR A 461 -25.50 -2.90 13.66
C THR A 461 -25.35 -1.43 13.23
N GLN A 462 -24.20 -0.81 13.53
CA GLN A 462 -23.93 0.60 13.19
C GLN A 462 -23.30 0.78 11.80
N VAL A 463 -22.74 -0.27 11.19
CA VAL A 463 -22.01 -0.21 9.90
C VAL A 463 -22.79 0.54 8.82
N GLY A 464 -24.08 0.20 8.62
CA GLY A 464 -24.88 0.86 7.59
C GLY A 464 -25.06 2.36 7.82
N ALA A 465 -25.12 2.80 9.07
CA ALA A 465 -25.23 4.23 9.41
C ALA A 465 -23.89 4.95 9.19
N TYR A 466 -22.77 4.31 9.52
CA TYR A 466 -21.43 4.84 9.27
C TYR A 466 -21.10 4.95 7.77
N GLN A 467 -21.42 3.93 6.99
CA GLN A 467 -21.29 3.93 5.52
C GLN A 467 -22.14 5.02 4.86
N GLN A 468 -23.36 5.22 5.35
CA GLN A 468 -24.25 6.28 4.86
C GLN A 468 -23.73 7.67 5.21
N ALA A 469 -23.09 7.82 6.36
CA ALA A 469 -22.52 9.07 6.83
C ALA A 469 -21.11 9.33 6.28
N SER A 470 -20.51 8.38 5.55
CA SER A 470 -19.10 8.40 5.11
C SER A 470 -18.13 8.67 6.27
N VAL A 471 -18.30 7.92 7.37
CA VAL A 471 -17.43 8.02 8.56
C VAL A 471 -16.68 6.70 8.72
N PRO A 472 -15.35 6.67 8.56
CA PRO A 472 -14.56 5.47 8.84
C PRO A 472 -14.31 5.26 10.33
N ILE A 473 -14.20 3.99 10.71
CA ILE A 473 -13.83 3.54 12.05
C ILE A 473 -12.44 2.93 11.98
N TYR A 474 -11.45 3.61 12.55
CA TYR A 474 -10.14 3.04 12.79
C TYR A 474 -10.16 2.35 14.16
N THR A 475 -9.76 1.08 14.18
CA THR A 475 -9.86 0.24 15.38
C THR A 475 -8.48 -0.04 15.95
N PHE A 476 -8.38 0.05 17.27
CA PHE A 476 -7.15 -0.20 18.03
C PHE A 476 -7.40 -1.34 19.01
N ASP A 477 -6.81 -2.50 18.72
CA ASP A 477 -6.78 -3.66 19.61
C ASP A 477 -5.67 -3.46 20.65
N LEU A 478 -6.07 -3.40 21.93
CA LEU A 478 -5.12 -3.23 23.04
C LEU A 478 -4.39 -4.54 23.43
N GLY A 479 -4.66 -5.64 22.74
CA GLY A 479 -3.97 -6.92 22.93
C GLY A 479 -4.38 -7.69 24.18
N LEU A 480 -5.52 -7.33 24.79
CA LEU A 480 -5.97 -7.89 26.08
C LEU A 480 -6.99 -9.04 25.91
N ASP A 481 -7.47 -9.29 24.69
CA ASP A 481 -8.37 -10.40 24.34
C ASP A 481 -8.02 -10.97 22.96
N ASP A 482 -7.45 -12.17 22.91
CA ASP A 482 -7.01 -12.86 21.68
C ASP A 482 -8.11 -13.01 20.61
N ARG A 483 -9.39 -12.84 20.96
CA ARG A 483 -10.53 -12.98 20.05
C ARG A 483 -10.93 -11.68 19.35
N LEU A 484 -10.44 -10.55 19.85
CA LEU A 484 -10.88 -9.20 19.49
C LEU A 484 -10.43 -8.76 18.09
N SER A 485 -9.19 -9.08 17.74
CA SER A 485 -8.54 -8.71 16.47
C SER A 485 -9.43 -8.92 15.24
N ALA A 486 -10.05 -10.09 15.10
CA ALA A 486 -10.91 -10.40 13.95
C ALA A 486 -12.21 -9.58 13.91
N GLU A 487 -12.81 -9.26 15.07
CA GLU A 487 -14.03 -8.44 15.13
C GLU A 487 -13.73 -6.98 14.77
N LEU A 488 -12.61 -6.45 15.27
CA LEU A 488 -12.18 -5.08 15.02
C LEU A 488 -11.73 -4.88 13.56
N LEU A 489 -10.95 -5.81 13.01
CA LEU A 489 -10.57 -5.79 11.60
C LEU A 489 -11.80 -5.76 10.68
N ASP A 490 -12.74 -6.71 10.88
CA ASP A 490 -13.96 -6.77 10.09
C ASP A 490 -14.82 -5.49 10.22
N LEU A 491 -14.79 -4.83 11.39
CA LEU A 491 -15.54 -3.59 11.63
C LEU A 491 -14.89 -2.39 10.94
N ALA A 492 -13.56 -2.29 11.01
CA ALA A 492 -12.79 -1.24 10.35
C ALA A 492 -12.99 -1.30 8.83
N ASP A 493 -12.75 -2.47 8.23
CA ASP A 493 -12.94 -2.74 6.79
C ASP A 493 -14.37 -2.41 6.34
N ALA A 494 -15.38 -2.81 7.12
CA ALA A 494 -16.77 -2.57 6.77
C ALA A 494 -17.16 -1.08 6.77
N THR A 495 -16.34 -0.20 7.32
CA THR A 495 -16.59 1.24 7.41
C THR A 495 -15.57 2.09 6.66
N ASP A 496 -14.72 1.50 5.82
CA ASP A 496 -13.62 2.18 5.11
C ASP A 496 -12.54 2.75 6.07
N GLY A 497 -12.36 2.14 7.25
CA GLY A 497 -11.26 2.41 8.18
C GLY A 497 -10.16 1.35 8.12
N ASP A 498 -9.29 1.32 9.13
CA ASP A 498 -8.19 0.34 9.24
C ASP A 498 -8.03 -0.21 10.67
N TYR A 499 -7.31 -1.31 10.80
CA TYR A 499 -7.06 -2.03 12.04
C TYR A 499 -5.61 -1.89 12.49
N PHE A 500 -5.43 -1.59 13.77
CA PHE A 500 -4.13 -1.52 14.41
C PHE A 500 -4.08 -2.36 15.67
N ALA A 501 -2.97 -3.06 15.86
CA ALA A 501 -2.61 -3.66 17.13
C ALA A 501 -1.74 -2.67 17.92
N GLY A 502 -2.05 -2.49 19.20
CA GLY A 502 -1.30 -1.61 20.09
C GLY A 502 -1.15 -2.23 21.47
N THR A 503 -0.13 -3.08 21.64
CA THR A 503 0.07 -3.86 22.87
C THR A 503 1.02 -3.19 23.86
N SER A 504 1.75 -2.17 23.41
CA SER A 504 2.65 -1.34 24.20
C SER A 504 2.43 0.16 23.92
N VAL A 505 3.02 1.05 24.72
CA VAL A 505 2.98 2.51 24.47
C VAL A 505 3.65 2.86 23.13
N VAL A 506 4.72 2.14 22.77
CA VAL A 506 5.43 2.33 21.50
C VAL A 506 4.54 1.89 20.34
N ASP A 507 3.96 0.68 20.42
CA ASP A 507 3.04 0.15 19.42
C ASP A 507 1.84 1.09 19.23
N LEU A 508 1.23 1.54 20.33
CA LEU A 508 0.08 2.46 20.29
C LEU A 508 0.45 3.80 19.67
N ARG A 509 1.67 4.32 19.89
CA ARG A 509 2.12 5.57 19.26
C ARG A 509 2.36 5.39 17.77
N LEU A 510 2.94 4.27 17.34
CA LEU A 510 3.15 3.93 15.94
C LEU A 510 1.81 3.72 15.23
N ALA A 511 0.95 2.85 15.77
CA ALA A 511 -0.40 2.59 15.32
C ALA A 511 -1.22 3.88 15.17
N LEU A 512 -1.18 4.76 16.16
CA LEU A 512 -1.91 6.02 16.10
C LEU A 512 -1.30 7.00 15.09
N SER A 513 0.02 6.96 14.88
CA SER A 513 0.69 7.74 13.84
C SER A 513 0.26 7.31 12.45
N GLU A 514 0.20 6.00 12.21
CA GLU A 514 -0.25 5.40 10.96
C GLU A 514 -1.74 5.66 10.71
N ALA A 515 -2.59 5.45 11.72
CA ALA A 515 -3.99 5.81 11.67
C ALA A 515 -4.19 7.30 11.35
N GLU A 516 -3.37 8.18 11.93
CA GLU A 516 -3.38 9.61 11.60
C GLU A 516 -2.94 9.87 10.17
N GLN A 517 -1.97 9.14 9.60
CA GLN A 517 -1.61 9.30 8.19
C GLN A 517 -2.76 8.90 7.25
N LEU A 518 -3.52 7.85 7.58
CA LEU A 518 -4.67 7.40 6.79
C LEU A 518 -5.90 8.31 6.97
N ALA A 519 -6.16 8.71 8.21
CA ALA A 519 -7.34 9.46 8.59
C ALA A 519 -7.18 10.96 8.37
N SER A 520 -6.01 11.51 8.71
CA SER A 520 -5.76 12.95 8.76
C SER A 520 -5.45 13.48 7.37
N PRO A 521 -6.05 14.62 7.00
CA PRO A 521 -5.60 15.42 5.87
C PRO A 521 -4.37 16.25 6.26
N GLN A 522 -3.38 15.70 6.95
CA GLN A 522 -2.09 16.34 7.20
C GLN A 522 -1.01 15.30 6.97
N VAL A 523 -0.04 15.62 6.12
CA VAL A 523 1.14 14.79 5.92
C VAL A 523 2.00 14.95 7.18
N ILE A 524 1.87 14.01 8.11
CA ILE A 524 2.88 13.82 9.16
C ILE A 524 4.04 13.12 8.47
N THR A 525 5.21 13.76 8.47
CA THR A 525 6.36 13.25 7.74
C THR A 525 7.54 13.04 8.66
N GLY A 526 8.09 11.83 8.64
CA GLY A 526 9.27 11.50 9.41
C GLY A 526 10.50 12.18 8.81
N LEU A 527 11.31 12.87 9.62
CA LEU A 527 12.61 13.41 9.21
C LEU A 527 13.75 12.43 9.50
N THR A 528 13.76 11.85 10.70
CA THR A 528 14.72 10.81 11.07
C THR A 528 14.24 10.02 12.30
N THR A 529 14.69 8.78 12.40
CA THR A 529 14.59 7.93 13.59
C THR A 529 15.90 7.19 13.81
N GLY A 530 16.06 6.59 14.97
CA GLY A 530 17.12 5.63 15.24
C GLY A 530 17.30 5.39 16.74
N GLU A 531 18.28 4.54 17.02
CA GLU A 531 18.65 4.14 18.36
C GLU A 531 20.05 4.64 18.72
N GLY A 532 20.35 4.64 20.01
CA GLY A 532 21.68 4.92 20.50
C GLY A 532 21.82 4.70 21.99
N SER A 533 23.05 4.87 22.45
CA SER A 533 23.40 4.85 23.87
C SER A 533 24.12 6.14 24.22
N THR A 534 23.96 6.63 25.44
CA THR A 534 24.64 7.82 25.94
C THR A 534 25.26 7.60 27.30
N THR A 535 26.41 8.22 27.54
CA THR A 535 27.09 8.21 28.85
C THR A 535 27.28 9.64 29.35
N SER A 536 27.63 9.79 30.64
CA SER A 536 27.89 11.10 31.23
C SER A 536 29.09 11.84 30.62
N THR A 537 29.98 11.14 29.92
CA THR A 537 31.17 11.70 29.27
C THR A 537 31.07 11.77 27.74
N ASP A 538 30.15 11.02 27.14
CA ASP A 538 29.97 10.93 25.70
C ASP A 538 28.46 11.01 25.38
N PRO A 539 27.94 12.23 25.17
CA PRO A 539 26.53 12.43 24.89
C PRO A 539 26.19 11.93 23.49
N PHE A 540 25.08 11.19 23.38
CA PHE A 540 24.48 10.88 22.09
C PHE A 540 24.14 12.16 21.33
N THR A 541 24.49 12.21 20.05
CA THR A 541 24.14 13.33 19.17
C THR A 541 23.57 12.84 17.85
N LYS A 542 22.52 13.50 17.37
CA LYS A 542 21.94 13.25 16.05
C LYS A 542 21.61 14.56 15.36
N THR A 543 22.13 14.74 14.14
CA THR A 543 21.76 15.84 13.26
C THR A 543 20.62 15.44 12.34
N PHE A 544 19.69 16.37 12.09
CA PHE A 544 18.61 16.21 11.11
C PHE A 544 18.32 17.53 10.39
N HIS A 545 17.91 17.46 9.13
CA HIS A 545 17.63 18.62 8.30
C HIS A 545 16.15 19.02 8.37
N VAL A 546 15.90 20.30 8.64
CA VAL A 546 14.57 20.91 8.52
C VAL A 546 14.54 21.78 7.27
N ASP A 547 13.73 21.39 6.30
CA ASP A 547 13.56 22.17 5.06
C ASP A 547 12.51 23.28 5.21
N ALA A 548 12.44 24.19 4.24
CA ALA A 548 11.60 25.39 4.32
C ALA A 548 10.08 25.12 4.20
N SER A 549 9.69 23.92 3.76
CA SER A 549 8.28 23.53 3.65
C SER A 549 7.66 23.12 4.98
N LEU A 550 8.45 22.98 6.05
CA LEU A 550 7.98 22.49 7.34
C LEU A 550 7.51 23.62 8.27
N GLY A 551 6.31 23.45 8.84
CA GLY A 551 5.67 24.38 9.75
C GLY A 551 5.88 24.03 11.22
N ALA A 552 6.13 22.77 11.53
CA ALA A 552 6.47 22.31 12.87
C ALA A 552 7.37 21.07 12.81
N ILE A 553 8.16 20.87 13.86
CA ILE A 553 8.83 19.59 14.14
C ILE A 553 8.44 19.09 15.53
N GLN A 554 8.35 17.79 15.67
CA GLN A 554 8.15 17.06 16.90
C GLN A 554 9.37 16.18 17.14
N VAL A 555 9.91 16.22 18.34
CA VAL A 555 11.03 15.37 18.75
C VAL A 555 10.58 14.55 19.94
N ASP A 556 10.53 13.24 19.75
CA ASP A 556 10.21 12.24 20.76
C ASP A 556 11.48 11.43 21.05
N VAL A 557 11.81 11.27 22.34
CA VAL A 557 12.95 10.48 22.80
C VAL A 557 12.46 9.55 23.89
N PHE A 558 12.54 8.26 23.62
CA PHE A 558 12.26 7.19 24.56
C PHE A 558 13.58 6.67 25.12
N PHE A 559 13.72 6.54 26.44
CA PHE A 559 14.96 6.08 27.05
C PHE A 559 14.74 5.32 28.35
N VAL A 560 15.72 4.47 28.69
CA VAL A 560 15.71 3.68 29.92
C VAL A 560 16.04 4.57 31.12
N GLY A 561 15.18 4.56 32.13
CA GLY A 561 15.33 5.25 33.42
C GLY A 561 14.22 6.25 33.73
N ASP A 562 14.32 6.85 34.93
CA ASP A 562 13.54 7.99 35.37
C ASP A 562 13.78 9.24 34.49
N ALA A 563 12.88 10.23 34.56
CA ALA A 563 12.99 11.46 33.77
C ALA A 563 14.28 12.27 33.99
N ASP A 564 14.98 12.08 35.11
CA ASP A 564 16.25 12.72 35.42
C ASP A 564 17.48 11.87 35.03
N ALA A 565 17.30 10.66 34.50
CA ALA A 565 18.39 9.80 34.01
C ALA A 565 19.07 10.36 32.75
N ALA A 566 18.37 11.20 31.98
CA ALA A 566 18.89 11.83 30.78
C ALA A 566 18.61 13.34 30.75
N THR A 567 19.52 14.09 30.13
CA THR A 567 19.37 15.51 29.80
C THR A 567 19.21 15.67 28.30
N LEU A 568 18.16 16.38 27.88
CA LEU A 568 17.83 16.56 26.47
C LEU A 568 18.01 18.02 26.05
N MET A 569 18.65 18.23 24.91
CA MET A 569 18.83 19.56 24.34
C MET A 569 18.71 19.51 22.82
N LEU A 570 17.99 20.49 22.26
CA LEU A 570 17.96 20.75 20.83
C LEU A 570 18.80 21.99 20.50
N LEU A 571 19.69 21.88 19.53
CA LEU A 571 20.42 23.00 18.95
C LEU A 571 19.79 23.43 17.63
N ARG A 572 19.64 24.74 17.45
CA ARG A 572 19.24 25.36 16.19
C ARG A 572 20.34 25.24 15.13
N PRO A 573 20.04 25.50 13.84
CA PRO A 573 21.03 25.50 12.76
C PRO A 573 22.22 26.45 12.94
N ASN A 574 22.08 27.48 13.78
CA ASN A 574 23.18 28.38 14.12
C ASN A 574 24.02 27.91 15.33
N GLY A 575 23.80 26.69 15.83
CA GLY A 575 24.49 26.10 16.98
C GLY A 575 23.99 26.56 18.35
N THR A 576 22.98 27.42 18.44
CA THR A 576 22.44 27.91 19.72
C THR A 576 21.37 26.98 20.28
N ALA A 577 21.30 26.84 21.61
CA ALA A 577 20.26 26.04 22.27
C ALA A 577 18.85 26.60 21.98
N SER A 578 17.94 25.73 21.57
CA SER A 578 16.56 26.07 21.21
C SER A 578 15.76 26.63 22.40
N GLY A 579 16.10 26.21 23.62
CA GLY A 579 15.28 26.48 24.81
C GLY A 579 13.99 25.67 24.85
N ALA A 580 13.87 24.63 24.01
CA ALA A 580 12.76 23.68 24.04
C ALA A 580 12.67 23.02 25.42
N THR A 581 11.44 22.85 25.90
CA THR A 581 11.15 22.13 27.15
C THR A 581 10.52 20.79 26.79
N PHE A 582 11.18 19.70 27.17
CA PHE A 582 10.65 18.37 26.99
C PHE A 582 9.64 18.06 28.09
N THR A 583 8.45 17.64 27.69
CA THR A 583 7.46 17.06 28.60
C THR A 583 7.77 15.58 28.76
N THR A 584 7.94 15.12 29.98
CA THR A 584 8.32 13.73 30.28
C THR A 584 7.16 12.95 30.87
N PHE A 585 7.10 11.67 30.52
CA PHE A 585 6.23 10.67 31.12
C PHE A 585 7.06 9.43 31.43
N SER A 586 7.01 8.95 32.67
CA SER A 586 7.78 7.78 33.11
C SER A 586 6.85 6.67 33.56
N GLU A 587 7.16 5.42 33.18
CA GLU A 587 6.40 4.22 33.51
C GLU A 587 7.34 3.06 33.87
N ASP A 588 6.92 2.24 34.84
CA ASP A 588 7.67 1.06 35.29
C ASP A 588 7.03 -0.20 34.71
N TYR A 589 7.77 -0.91 33.85
CA TYR A 589 7.32 -2.14 33.20
C TYR A 589 7.62 -3.40 34.05
N GLY A 590 8.12 -3.22 35.27
CA GLY A 590 8.31 -4.28 36.27
C GLY A 590 9.50 -5.22 36.00
N LEU A 591 9.65 -5.75 34.79
CA LEU A 591 10.71 -6.70 34.41
C LEU A 591 11.89 -6.04 33.67
N ASP A 592 11.64 -4.99 32.89
CA ASP A 592 12.67 -4.30 32.08
C ASP A 592 13.11 -2.95 32.65
N GLY A 593 12.61 -2.61 33.85
CA GLY A 593 12.90 -1.37 34.55
C GLY A 593 11.95 -0.23 34.19
N GLN A 594 12.34 0.96 34.62
CA GLN A 594 11.60 2.18 34.39
C GLN A 594 12.02 2.81 33.07
N PHE A 595 11.08 3.40 32.34
CA PHE A 595 11.31 4.05 31.06
C PHE A 595 10.70 5.43 31.06
N THR A 596 11.25 6.33 30.23
CA THR A 596 10.73 7.68 30.06
C THR A 596 10.58 8.03 28.58
N LEU A 597 9.40 8.52 28.21
CA LEU A 597 9.17 9.24 26.96
C LEU A 597 9.29 10.75 27.22
N ALA A 598 10.18 11.41 26.48
CA ALA A 598 10.38 12.85 26.50
C ALA A 598 10.03 13.45 25.14
N SER A 599 9.07 14.38 25.13
CA SER A 599 8.51 14.94 23.90
C SER A 599 8.60 16.47 23.88
N THR A 600 8.94 17.06 22.73
CA THR A 600 8.88 18.51 22.52
C THR A 600 8.46 18.86 21.09
N ARG A 601 7.71 19.95 20.97
CA ARG A 601 7.26 20.52 19.70
C ARG A 601 7.87 21.88 19.44
N ILE A 602 8.34 22.13 18.22
CA ILE A 602 8.80 23.45 17.77
C ILE A 602 7.94 23.90 16.59
N VAL A 603 7.22 25.00 16.76
CA VAL A 603 6.42 25.63 15.69
C VAL A 603 7.25 26.69 14.99
N ASN A 604 7.11 26.79 13.66
CA ASN A 604 7.90 27.63 12.77
C ASN A 604 9.42 27.44 12.95
N PRO A 605 9.94 26.20 12.83
CA PRO A 605 11.36 25.94 12.99
C PRO A 605 12.17 26.67 11.92
N ALA A 606 13.38 27.13 12.29
CA ALA A 606 14.31 27.70 11.31
C ALA A 606 14.82 26.60 10.36
N PRO A 607 14.83 26.83 9.03
CA PRO A 607 15.40 25.87 8.09
C PRO A 607 16.90 25.64 8.33
N GLY A 608 17.36 24.42 8.10
CA GLY A 608 18.76 24.00 8.26
C GLY A 608 18.91 22.79 9.18
N ASN A 609 20.16 22.50 9.54
CA ASN A 609 20.51 21.30 10.31
C ASN A 609 20.31 21.56 11.81
N TRP A 610 19.35 20.87 12.41
CA TRP A 610 19.16 20.83 13.85
C TRP A 610 19.94 19.67 14.46
N GLU A 611 20.26 19.76 15.75
CA GLU A 611 20.97 18.69 16.46
C GLU A 611 20.26 18.35 17.77
N LEU A 612 19.88 17.08 17.92
CA LEU A 612 19.46 16.49 19.18
C LEU A 612 20.71 16.04 19.94
N ARG A 613 20.80 16.45 21.21
CA ARG A 613 21.79 15.95 22.17
C ARG A 613 21.10 15.33 23.35
N VAL A 614 21.52 14.11 23.70
CA VAL A 614 21.05 13.40 24.90
C VAL A 614 22.27 13.02 25.74
N GLY A 615 22.36 13.52 26.96
CA GLY A 615 23.46 13.20 27.89
C GLY A 615 22.95 12.46 29.11
N ALA A 616 23.58 11.37 29.50
CA ALA A 616 23.23 10.68 30.75
C ALA A 616 23.71 11.43 32.00
N THR A 617 22.95 11.36 33.08
CA THR A 617 23.31 11.98 34.37
C THR A 617 24.17 11.09 35.26
N GLU A 618 23.95 9.77 35.27
CA GLU A 618 24.71 8.84 36.14
C GLU A 618 25.20 7.57 35.42
N ALA A 619 24.30 6.77 34.84
CA ALA A 619 24.61 5.47 34.20
C ALA A 619 24.59 5.55 32.67
N ASN A 620 24.95 4.47 31.97
CA ASN A 620 24.67 4.36 30.54
C ASN A 620 23.14 4.35 30.33
N VAL A 621 22.67 5.11 29.35
CA VAL A 621 21.25 5.19 28.99
C VAL A 621 21.10 4.84 27.53
N ASP A 622 20.35 3.79 27.25
CA ASP A 622 19.95 3.43 25.90
C ASP A 622 18.65 4.18 25.55
N LEU A 623 18.54 4.60 24.30
CA LEU A 623 17.49 5.48 23.82
C LEU A 623 17.09 5.18 22.38
N ILE A 624 15.84 5.47 22.07
CA ILE A 624 15.26 5.51 20.73
C ILE A 624 14.69 6.90 20.53
N PHE A 625 14.81 7.48 19.34
CA PHE A 625 14.25 8.78 19.05
C PHE A 625 13.51 8.80 17.71
N TRP A 626 12.56 9.72 17.62
CA TRP A 626 11.84 10.06 16.40
C TRP A 626 11.79 11.56 16.25
N VAL A 627 11.98 12.01 15.01
CA VAL A 627 11.76 13.38 14.62
C VAL A 627 10.72 13.39 13.51
N ASP A 628 9.52 13.80 13.86
CA ASP A 628 8.42 14.01 12.92
C ASP A 628 8.30 15.50 12.56
N ALA A 629 7.64 15.78 11.45
CA ALA A 629 7.35 17.14 11.03
C ALA A 629 5.97 17.27 10.40
N GLU A 630 5.49 18.51 10.38
CA GLU A 630 4.26 18.88 9.70
C GLU A 630 4.55 19.91 8.62
N ALA A 631 3.84 19.77 7.50
CA ALA A 631 3.83 20.76 6.44
C ALA A 631 3.43 22.15 6.97
N LYS A 632 4.07 23.18 6.45
CA LYS A 632 3.67 24.57 6.69
C LYS A 632 2.34 24.82 6.00
N ALA A 633 1.41 25.46 6.71
CA ALA A 633 0.06 25.73 6.20
C ALA A 633 0.10 26.41 4.80
N GLY A 634 -0.56 25.77 3.83
CA GLY A 634 -0.66 26.25 2.44
C GLY A 634 0.53 25.89 1.53
N GLU A 635 1.57 25.26 2.06
CA GLU A 635 2.75 24.82 1.29
C GLU A 635 2.69 23.31 1.02
N SER A 636 3.35 22.85 -0.06
CA SER A 636 3.56 21.41 -0.26
C SER A 636 4.81 20.96 0.49
N THR A 637 4.81 19.76 1.06
CA THR A 637 6.02 19.18 1.68
C THR A 637 6.45 17.87 1.02
N PHE A 638 7.70 17.49 1.25
CA PHE A 638 8.20 16.17 0.86
C PHE A 638 7.62 15.10 1.79
N PHE A 639 7.37 13.91 1.26
CA PHE A 639 6.91 12.75 2.01
C PHE A 639 7.51 11.47 1.43
N ALA A 640 7.75 10.50 2.29
CA ALA A 640 8.30 9.20 1.93
C ALA A 640 7.30 8.10 2.29
N ASP A 641 7.38 6.99 1.58
CA ASP A 641 6.60 5.79 1.83
C ASP A 641 7.46 4.54 1.55
N VAL A 642 7.15 3.44 2.22
CA VAL A 642 7.79 2.15 2.00
C VAL A 642 6.77 1.03 2.25
N GLN A 643 6.73 0.05 1.35
CA GLN A 643 5.81 -1.07 1.42
C GLN A 643 6.48 -2.38 1.02
N SER A 644 5.96 -3.50 1.55
CA SER A 644 6.26 -4.82 1.01
C SER A 644 5.30 -5.17 -0.12
N VAL A 645 5.87 -5.42 -1.29
CA VAL A 645 5.11 -5.76 -2.51
C VAL A 645 4.65 -7.21 -2.52
N THR A 646 5.38 -8.09 -1.81
CA THR A 646 5.05 -9.50 -1.58
C THR A 646 4.06 -9.70 -0.44
N GLY A 647 3.65 -8.61 0.23
CA GLY A 647 2.75 -8.62 1.38
C GLY A 647 3.50 -8.71 2.71
N ASN A 648 2.80 -8.38 3.80
CA ASN A 648 3.41 -8.27 5.13
C ASN A 648 3.54 -9.63 5.86
N GLN A 649 3.18 -10.73 5.20
CA GLN A 649 3.29 -12.10 5.69
C GLN A 649 3.94 -12.95 4.60
N ILE A 650 5.19 -13.32 4.82
CA ILE A 650 6.00 -14.07 3.87
C ILE A 650 6.15 -15.50 4.37
N THR A 651 5.90 -16.46 3.49
CA THR A 651 6.17 -17.87 3.79
C THR A 651 7.45 -18.25 3.08
N ALA A 652 8.45 -18.70 3.82
CA ALA A 652 9.70 -19.15 3.22
C ALA A 652 9.44 -20.27 2.19
N PRO A 653 10.15 -20.28 1.05
CA PRO A 653 11.33 -19.46 0.71
C PRO A 653 11.02 -18.17 -0.08
N GLU A 654 9.78 -17.66 -0.11
CA GLU A 654 9.47 -16.41 -0.83
C GLU A 654 10.31 -15.24 -0.31
N PRO A 655 10.86 -14.37 -1.17
CA PRO A 655 11.70 -13.26 -0.73
C PRO A 655 10.84 -12.10 -0.19
N ILE A 656 11.44 -11.24 0.63
CA ILE A 656 10.84 -9.96 0.98
C ILE A 656 11.14 -8.97 -0.15
N LEU A 657 10.13 -8.51 -0.87
CA LEU A 657 10.28 -7.48 -1.89
C LEU A 657 9.80 -6.13 -1.37
N ILE A 658 10.69 -5.14 -1.33
CA ILE A 658 10.41 -3.79 -0.84
C ILE A 658 10.40 -2.80 -2.00
N GLU A 659 9.41 -1.92 -1.99
CA GLU A 659 9.36 -0.71 -2.80
C GLU A 659 9.28 0.50 -1.85
N ALA A 660 10.06 1.54 -2.13
CA ALA A 660 10.04 2.78 -1.37
C ALA A 660 10.15 3.98 -2.31
N PHE A 661 9.52 5.09 -1.96
CA PHE A 661 9.66 6.32 -2.73
C PHE A 661 9.68 7.56 -1.83
N ILE A 662 10.17 8.65 -2.40
CA ILE A 662 10.13 10.00 -1.84
C ILE A 662 9.52 10.92 -2.89
N ALA A 663 8.56 11.74 -2.49
CA ALA A 663 7.81 12.58 -3.41
C ALA A 663 7.49 13.95 -2.81
N GLN A 664 7.13 14.88 -3.69
CA GLN A 664 6.36 16.08 -3.36
C GLN A 664 5.30 16.27 -4.44
N ASN A 665 5.61 17.03 -5.50
CA ASN A 665 4.72 17.14 -6.66
C ASN A 665 4.82 15.90 -7.55
N PHE A 666 6.01 15.32 -7.65
CA PHE A 666 6.25 14.06 -8.34
C PHE A 666 7.18 13.20 -7.49
N PRO A 667 7.25 11.89 -7.73
CA PRO A 667 8.32 11.05 -7.21
C PRO A 667 9.70 11.62 -7.55
N ILE A 668 10.67 11.37 -6.68
CA ILE A 668 11.99 11.98 -6.75
C ILE A 668 13.03 10.88 -7.02
N ALA A 669 13.56 10.91 -8.24
CA ALA A 669 14.70 10.09 -8.63
C ALA A 669 16.02 10.74 -8.18
N ARG A 670 17.10 9.94 -8.13
CA ARG A 670 18.46 10.37 -7.77
C ARG A 670 18.57 11.04 -6.39
N ALA A 671 17.67 10.70 -5.48
CA ALA A 671 17.77 11.05 -4.06
C ALA A 671 18.91 10.25 -3.40
N GLY A 672 19.45 10.76 -2.29
CA GLY A 672 20.26 9.93 -1.39
C GLY A 672 19.35 8.94 -0.69
N VAL A 673 19.56 7.63 -0.89
CA VAL A 673 18.75 6.57 -0.29
C VAL A 673 19.62 5.68 0.59
N ARG A 674 19.17 5.45 1.83
CA ARG A 674 19.76 4.48 2.75
C ARG A 674 18.63 3.64 3.34
N ALA A 675 18.66 2.33 3.13
CA ALA A 675 17.70 1.41 3.73
C ALA A 675 18.40 0.50 4.75
N ILE A 676 17.71 0.21 5.85
CA ILE A 676 18.12 -0.77 6.85
C ILE A 676 16.99 -1.76 7.10
N VAL A 677 17.35 -2.99 7.41
CA VAL A 677 16.45 -4.00 7.98
C VAL A 677 16.96 -4.42 9.34
N GLU A 678 16.07 -4.46 10.32
CA GLU A 678 16.27 -5.05 11.62
C GLU A 678 15.57 -6.41 11.65
N ALA A 679 16.34 -7.45 11.96
CA ALA A 679 15.87 -8.83 12.06
C ALA A 679 15.23 -9.09 13.44
N PRO A 680 14.48 -10.21 13.61
CA PRO A 680 13.80 -10.54 14.86
C PRO A 680 14.73 -10.69 16.09
N ASP A 681 16.02 -10.91 15.86
CA ASP A 681 17.05 -11.02 16.89
C ASP A 681 17.71 -9.66 17.24
N GLY A 682 17.24 -8.57 16.63
CA GLY A 682 17.78 -7.21 16.77
C GLY A 682 18.97 -6.90 15.87
N THR A 683 19.39 -7.83 14.99
CA THR A 683 20.49 -7.58 14.05
C THR A 683 20.07 -6.60 12.97
N VAL A 684 20.83 -5.52 12.78
CA VAL A 684 20.59 -4.52 11.73
C VAL A 684 21.55 -4.70 10.56
N SER A 685 21.03 -4.75 9.34
CA SER A 685 21.82 -4.76 8.09
C SER A 685 21.35 -3.67 7.12
N GLU A 686 22.23 -3.25 6.21
CA GLU A 686 21.89 -2.27 5.16
C GLU A 686 21.43 -2.99 3.89
N ILE A 687 20.43 -2.41 3.21
CA ILE A 687 19.89 -2.91 1.94
C ILE A 687 20.17 -1.87 0.85
N THR A 688 20.55 -2.35 -0.34
CA THR A 688 20.72 -1.48 -1.51
C THR A 688 19.40 -1.37 -2.27
N MET A 689 18.86 -0.16 -2.31
CA MET A 689 17.67 0.17 -3.10
C MET A 689 18.07 0.66 -4.51
N ARG A 690 17.32 0.28 -5.55
CA ARG A 690 17.63 0.57 -6.97
C ARG A 690 16.47 1.27 -7.66
N ASP A 691 16.77 2.21 -8.54
CA ASP A 691 15.86 2.97 -9.43
C ASP A 691 16.51 3.03 -10.82
N ASP A 692 16.85 1.86 -11.37
CA ASP A 692 17.64 1.66 -12.59
C ASP A 692 16.92 0.86 -13.68
N GLY A 693 15.65 0.54 -13.45
CA GLY A 693 14.80 -0.28 -14.30
C GLY A 693 15.34 -1.68 -14.50
N ILE A 694 16.14 -2.23 -13.59
CA ILE A 694 16.59 -3.62 -13.62
C ILE A 694 15.92 -4.35 -12.45
N ALA A 695 15.37 -5.55 -12.70
CA ALA A 695 14.63 -6.29 -11.68
C ALA A 695 15.40 -6.34 -10.32
N PRO A 696 14.73 -6.12 -9.19
CA PRO A 696 13.27 -6.02 -9.07
C PRO A 696 12.68 -4.70 -9.54
N ASP A 697 13.48 -3.69 -9.87
CA ASP A 697 13.03 -2.34 -10.17
C ASP A 697 12.25 -2.24 -11.50
N PHE A 698 11.12 -1.55 -11.46
CA PHE A 698 10.13 -1.55 -12.54
C PHE A 698 10.54 -0.64 -13.70
N MET A 699 10.97 0.58 -13.41
CA MET A 699 11.39 1.55 -14.43
C MET A 699 12.56 2.39 -13.94
N ASN A 700 13.46 2.72 -14.86
CA ASN A 700 14.63 3.52 -14.57
C ASN A 700 14.26 4.99 -14.32
N GLU A 701 14.78 5.53 -13.23
CA GLU A 701 14.62 6.92 -12.78
C GLU A 701 13.14 7.32 -12.61
N ASP A 702 12.25 6.40 -12.21
CA ASP A 702 10.84 6.75 -11.95
C ASP A 702 10.58 7.28 -10.53
N GLY A 703 11.63 7.28 -9.69
CA GLY A 703 11.59 7.72 -8.31
C GLY A 703 11.06 6.67 -7.34
N PHE A 704 10.77 5.46 -7.82
CA PHE A 704 10.53 4.27 -7.01
C PHE A 704 11.82 3.50 -6.87
N TYR A 705 12.18 3.21 -5.63
CA TYR A 705 13.37 2.47 -5.31
C TYR A 705 12.97 1.09 -4.82
N SER A 706 13.50 0.05 -5.47
CA SER A 706 13.14 -1.33 -5.23
C SER A 706 14.32 -2.13 -4.66
N ALA A 707 14.05 -3.08 -3.78
CA ALA A 707 15.05 -4.03 -3.30
C ALA A 707 14.46 -5.38 -2.92
N LEU A 708 15.22 -6.45 -3.15
CA LEU A 708 14.98 -7.75 -2.55
C LEU A 708 15.77 -7.83 -1.24
N VAL A 709 15.08 -8.22 -0.18
CA VAL A 709 15.62 -8.31 1.17
C VAL A 709 15.76 -9.78 1.54
N ASN A 710 17.00 -10.14 1.89
CA ASN A 710 17.32 -11.45 2.42
C ASN A 710 16.88 -11.54 3.89
N TYR A 711 16.48 -12.72 4.36
CA TYR A 711 16.08 -12.96 5.76
C TYR A 711 16.72 -14.23 6.33
N GLN A 712 16.72 -14.33 7.66
CA GLN A 712 17.36 -15.39 8.41
C GLN A 712 16.42 -15.86 9.53
N GLY A 713 15.60 -16.87 9.22
CA GLY A 713 14.64 -17.46 10.14
C GLY A 713 13.29 -16.75 10.22
N ASP A 714 12.47 -17.22 11.16
CA ASP A 714 11.10 -16.74 11.37
C ASP A 714 11.06 -15.53 12.31
N GLY A 715 10.12 -14.61 12.05
CA GLY A 715 9.83 -13.47 12.93
C GLY A 715 9.54 -12.19 12.16
N GLU A 716 9.42 -11.09 12.90
CA GLU A 716 9.17 -9.76 12.33
C GLU A 716 10.47 -9.05 11.94
N TYR A 717 10.52 -8.56 10.71
CA TYR A 717 11.61 -7.75 10.17
C TYR A 717 11.12 -6.32 10.01
N PHE A 718 11.81 -5.34 10.59
CA PHE A 718 11.50 -3.92 10.45
C PHE A 718 12.39 -3.29 9.38
N ILE A 719 11.79 -2.68 8.37
CA ILE A 719 12.50 -2.02 7.27
C ILE A 719 12.32 -0.51 7.42
N THR A 720 13.43 0.23 7.47
CA THR A 720 13.44 1.69 7.49
C THR A 720 14.21 2.24 6.30
N VAL A 721 13.60 3.14 5.54
CA VAL A 721 14.22 3.79 4.38
C VAL A 721 14.34 5.29 4.63
N PHE A 722 15.56 5.80 4.51
CA PHE A 722 15.90 7.20 4.67
C PHE A 722 16.20 7.83 3.30
N PHE A 723 15.68 9.03 3.09
CA PHE A 723 15.83 9.82 1.87
C PHE A 723 16.42 11.20 2.18
N ASP A 724 17.32 11.68 1.34
CA ASP A 724 17.84 13.05 1.41
C ASP A 724 18.21 13.65 0.03
N ASN A 725 18.53 14.94 0.02
CA ASN A 725 19.17 15.61 -1.12
C ASN A 725 20.48 16.30 -0.72
N ASN A 726 21.27 15.64 0.13
CA ASN A 726 22.55 16.18 0.62
C ASN A 726 23.54 16.41 -0.52
N ALA A 727 23.49 15.56 -1.56
CA ALA A 727 24.32 15.67 -2.76
C ALA A 727 23.82 16.72 -3.77
N GLY A 728 22.58 17.21 -3.63
CA GLY A 728 21.98 18.16 -4.57
C GLY A 728 21.67 17.56 -5.96
N THR A 729 21.51 16.23 -6.05
CA THR A 729 21.29 15.49 -7.31
C THR A 729 19.85 15.12 -7.58
N ALA A 730 18.97 15.26 -6.58
CA ALA A 730 17.58 14.83 -6.66
C ALA A 730 16.81 15.57 -7.76
N VAL A 731 15.95 14.84 -8.47
CA VAL A 731 15.09 15.38 -9.54
C VAL A 731 13.66 14.88 -9.36
N PHE A 732 12.67 15.75 -9.55
CA PHE A 732 11.28 15.35 -9.78
C PHE A 732 11.20 14.60 -11.10
N SER A 733 10.65 13.38 -11.06
CA SER A 733 10.50 12.49 -12.21
C SER A 733 9.03 12.35 -12.60
N GLU A 734 8.72 12.65 -13.86
CA GLU A 734 7.40 12.36 -14.45
C GLU A 734 7.33 10.96 -15.10
N GLU A 735 8.34 10.09 -14.93
CA GLU A 735 8.32 8.73 -15.51
C GLU A 735 7.28 7.81 -14.84
N SER A 736 6.74 8.22 -13.69
CA SER A 736 5.71 7.49 -12.93
C SER A 736 4.29 8.02 -13.13
N VAL A 737 4.12 9.04 -13.98
CA VAL A 737 2.79 9.57 -14.37
C VAL A 737 2.51 9.35 -15.84
N ALA A 738 1.24 9.16 -16.17
CA ALA A 738 0.78 9.06 -17.56
C ALA A 738 0.14 10.39 -17.99
N PRO A 739 0.75 11.15 -18.93
CA PRO A 739 0.17 12.39 -19.42
C PRO A 739 -0.86 12.15 -20.54
N THR A 740 -2.03 12.81 -20.47
CA THR A 740 -3.05 12.72 -21.55
C THR A 740 -2.49 13.17 -22.90
N GLN A 741 -2.92 12.54 -23.99
CA GLN A 741 -2.76 13.12 -25.32
C GLN A 741 -3.58 14.41 -25.45
N ALA A 742 -3.03 15.44 -26.09
CA ALA A 742 -3.73 16.71 -26.32
C ALA A 742 -4.88 16.58 -27.34
N PRO A 743 -5.87 17.50 -27.35
CA PRO A 743 -6.98 17.46 -28.30
C PRO A 743 -6.58 17.47 -29.78
N ASP A 744 -5.40 18.03 -30.10
CA ASP A 744 -4.82 18.06 -31.45
C ASP A 744 -3.97 16.82 -31.78
N GLY A 745 -3.88 15.86 -30.86
CA GLY A 745 -3.08 14.64 -30.96
C GLY A 745 -1.64 14.78 -30.48
N ALA A 746 -1.20 15.97 -30.04
CA ALA A 746 0.16 16.16 -29.54
C ALA A 746 0.39 15.37 -28.25
N THR A 747 1.58 14.77 -28.13
CA THR A 747 2.05 14.12 -26.89
C THR A 747 3.18 14.95 -26.27
N ARG A 748 3.46 14.74 -24.98
CA ARG A 748 4.58 15.36 -24.27
C ARG A 748 5.45 14.25 -23.66
N PRO A 749 6.78 14.27 -23.83
CA PRO A 749 7.65 13.36 -23.10
C PRO A 749 7.64 13.70 -21.61
N SER A 750 7.94 12.70 -20.78
CA SER A 750 8.26 12.86 -19.36
C SER A 750 9.35 13.91 -19.15
N GLN A 751 9.25 14.66 -18.04
CA GLN A 751 10.21 15.68 -17.66
C GLN A 751 10.91 15.33 -16.36
N MET A 752 12.20 15.69 -16.30
CA MET A 752 13.04 15.60 -15.10
C MET A 752 13.43 17.00 -14.67
N THR A 753 13.03 17.41 -13.47
CA THR A 753 13.27 18.77 -12.98
C THR A 753 14.05 18.74 -11.66
N PRO A 754 15.16 19.49 -11.50
CA PRO A 754 15.91 19.50 -10.25
C PRO A 754 15.05 19.87 -9.04
N VAL A 755 15.23 19.16 -7.93
CA VAL A 755 14.66 19.53 -6.63
C VAL A 755 15.51 20.65 -6.03
N GLU A 756 14.87 21.77 -5.69
CA GLU A 756 15.56 22.90 -5.08
C GLU A 756 15.79 22.68 -3.58
N GLY A 757 17.03 22.87 -3.14
CA GLY A 757 17.40 22.77 -1.72
C GLY A 757 17.51 21.33 -1.22
N ASN A 758 17.85 21.21 0.06
CA ASN A 758 17.96 19.91 0.71
C ASN A 758 16.64 19.53 1.37
N PHE A 759 16.40 18.23 1.50
CA PHE A 759 15.32 17.66 2.30
C PHE A 759 15.87 16.44 3.04
N GLN A 760 15.14 15.99 4.05
CA GLN A 760 15.40 14.71 4.71
C GLN A 760 14.07 14.09 5.11
N ARG A 761 13.82 12.84 4.72
CA ARG A 761 12.62 12.08 5.07
C ARG A 761 12.95 10.64 5.43
N PHE A 762 12.08 9.96 6.16
CA PHE A 762 12.12 8.51 6.30
C PHE A 762 10.72 7.90 6.29
N ALA A 763 10.66 6.61 5.98
CA ALA A 763 9.47 5.78 6.09
C ALA A 763 9.85 4.40 6.65
N THR A 764 8.89 3.72 7.26
CA THR A 764 9.07 2.40 7.89
C THR A 764 7.95 1.44 7.50
N THR A 765 8.28 0.16 7.37
CA THR A 765 7.31 -0.94 7.24
C THR A 765 7.83 -2.17 7.98
N SER A 766 6.98 -3.13 8.29
CA SER A 766 7.40 -4.43 8.85
C SER A 766 6.84 -5.59 8.05
N VAL A 767 7.58 -6.70 8.04
CA VAL A 767 7.22 -7.93 7.34
C VAL A 767 7.47 -9.10 8.27
N PHE A 768 6.47 -9.97 8.43
CA PHE A 768 6.60 -11.18 9.22
C PHE A 768 6.95 -12.36 8.30
N VAL A 769 8.04 -13.05 8.61
CA VAL A 769 8.47 -14.27 7.90
C VAL A 769 8.12 -15.49 8.74
N SER A 770 7.62 -16.55 8.08
CA SER A 770 7.33 -17.82 8.71
C SER A 770 7.70 -19.02 7.84
N GLY A 771 7.95 -20.16 8.48
CA GLY A 771 8.23 -21.42 7.78
C GLY A 771 9.68 -21.58 7.34
N GLY A 772 10.57 -20.69 7.76
CA GLY A 772 12.01 -20.76 7.52
C GLY A 772 12.57 -22.11 7.92
N GLN A 773 13.19 -22.79 6.96
CA GLN A 773 14.02 -23.96 7.19
C GLN A 773 15.49 -23.55 6.99
N GLU A 774 16.43 -24.28 7.58
CA GLU A 774 17.87 -24.09 7.30
C GLU A 774 18.24 -24.50 5.85
N GLN A 775 17.33 -25.22 5.18
CA GLN A 775 17.44 -25.70 3.81
C GLN A 775 16.02 -25.74 3.20
N ASP A 776 15.75 -24.95 2.17
CA ASP A 776 14.43 -24.86 1.54
C ASP A 776 14.10 -26.06 0.63
N HIS A 777 15.11 -26.64 -0.02
CA HIS A 777 15.00 -27.85 -0.84
C HIS A 777 16.08 -28.88 -0.48
N ALA A 778 15.73 -30.16 -0.52
CA ALA A 778 16.68 -31.22 -0.18
C ALA A 778 17.83 -31.33 -1.20
N ASP A 779 19.04 -31.60 -0.69
CA ASP A 779 20.23 -31.97 -1.48
C ASP A 779 20.18 -33.38 -2.08
N ASP A 780 19.13 -34.15 -1.80
CA ASP A 780 19.04 -35.57 -2.11
C ASP A 780 17.85 -35.93 -3.01
N PHE A 781 17.99 -37.04 -3.74
CA PHE A 781 16.96 -37.49 -4.69
C PHE A 781 15.72 -38.11 -4.01
N GLU A 782 15.83 -38.59 -2.78
CA GLU A 782 14.73 -39.23 -2.04
C GLU A 782 13.69 -38.20 -1.61
N ASN A 783 14.17 -37.02 -1.19
CA ASN A 783 13.37 -35.90 -0.72
C ASN A 783 13.27 -34.75 -1.73
N ALA A 784 13.68 -34.98 -2.99
CA ALA A 784 13.66 -33.98 -4.05
C ALA A 784 12.27 -33.33 -4.21
N THR A 785 12.27 -32.00 -4.35
CA THR A 785 11.05 -31.20 -4.46
C THR A 785 10.32 -31.48 -5.77
N VAL A 786 9.03 -31.82 -5.70
CA VAL A 786 8.26 -32.20 -6.89
C VAL A 786 7.83 -30.96 -7.67
N VAL A 787 8.27 -30.87 -8.92
CA VAL A 787 7.90 -29.82 -9.87
C VAL A 787 6.92 -30.38 -10.90
N GLN A 788 5.79 -29.70 -11.08
CA GLN A 788 4.78 -30.10 -12.05
C GLN A 788 5.19 -29.65 -13.46
N PRO A 789 5.04 -30.48 -14.51
CA PRO A 789 5.38 -30.12 -15.89
C PRO A 789 4.32 -29.23 -16.55
N ASN A 790 3.92 -28.14 -15.89
CA ASN A 790 2.81 -27.26 -16.25
C ASN A 790 3.17 -25.76 -16.24
N ASN A 791 4.46 -25.42 -16.14
CA ASN A 791 5.00 -24.06 -16.02
C ASN A 791 4.64 -23.33 -14.70
N THR A 792 4.19 -24.05 -13.66
CA THR A 792 4.11 -23.45 -12.32
C THR A 792 5.52 -23.28 -11.75
N PRO A 793 5.94 -22.05 -11.38
CA PRO A 793 7.24 -21.83 -10.77
C PRO A 793 7.29 -22.41 -9.35
N VAL A 794 8.47 -22.90 -8.99
CA VAL A 794 8.87 -23.27 -7.64
C VAL A 794 10.05 -22.36 -7.30
N VAL A 795 9.87 -21.55 -6.26
CA VAL A 795 10.90 -20.66 -5.71
C VAL A 795 11.98 -21.52 -5.06
N GLY A 796 13.25 -21.19 -5.26
CA GLY A 796 14.39 -21.80 -4.54
C GLY A 796 15.43 -20.76 -4.11
N ARG A 797 16.21 -21.12 -3.09
CA ARG A 797 17.22 -20.26 -2.46
C ARG A 797 18.48 -21.05 -2.12
N ILE A 798 19.63 -20.43 -2.37
CA ILE A 798 20.91 -20.89 -1.86
C ILE A 798 21.05 -20.36 -0.43
N ASP A 799 20.88 -21.23 0.55
CA ASP A 799 20.78 -20.86 1.97
C ASP A 799 22.13 -20.90 2.70
N PHE A 800 23.09 -21.67 2.18
CA PHE A 800 24.43 -21.81 2.75
C PHE A 800 25.49 -22.18 1.70
N ALA A 801 26.77 -22.10 2.08
CA ALA A 801 27.87 -22.43 1.19
C ALA A 801 27.85 -23.90 0.75
N GLY A 802 27.72 -24.13 -0.56
CA GLY A 802 27.72 -25.45 -1.17
C GLY A 802 26.35 -26.15 -1.21
N ASP A 803 25.28 -25.39 -0.98
CA ASP A 803 23.88 -25.83 -1.06
C ASP A 803 23.49 -26.35 -2.46
N ILE A 804 22.60 -27.35 -2.50
CA ILE A 804 22.16 -28.03 -3.71
C ILE A 804 20.65 -28.27 -3.68
N ASP A 805 19.91 -27.49 -4.46
CA ASP A 805 18.46 -27.71 -4.54
C ASP A 805 18.14 -28.82 -5.54
N THR A 806 17.57 -29.92 -5.05
CA THR A 806 17.19 -31.06 -5.89
C THR A 806 15.68 -31.09 -6.14
N PHE A 807 15.32 -31.10 -7.42
CA PHE A 807 13.94 -31.17 -7.91
C PHE A 807 13.68 -32.44 -8.69
N ARG A 808 12.43 -32.89 -8.68
CA ARG A 808 11.93 -34.06 -9.42
C ARG A 808 10.73 -33.69 -10.28
N VAL A 809 10.77 -34.07 -11.55
CA VAL A 809 9.65 -33.92 -12.50
C VAL A 809 9.22 -35.30 -12.98
N ASP A 810 7.98 -35.70 -12.65
CA ASP A 810 7.37 -36.90 -13.22
C ASP A 810 6.59 -36.53 -14.48
N VAL A 811 7.11 -36.91 -15.64
CA VAL A 811 6.50 -36.55 -16.93
C VAL A 811 5.47 -37.60 -17.34
N PRO A 812 4.18 -37.24 -17.54
CA PRO A 812 3.16 -38.20 -17.95
C PRO A 812 3.50 -38.91 -19.26
N SER A 813 3.16 -40.20 -19.38
CA SER A 813 3.42 -40.98 -20.61
C SER A 813 2.66 -40.46 -21.84
N ASN A 814 1.58 -39.70 -21.62
CA ASN A 814 0.78 -39.06 -22.65
C ASN A 814 1.18 -37.61 -22.92
N PHE A 815 2.25 -37.10 -22.28
CA PHE A 815 2.75 -35.75 -22.54
C PHE A 815 3.20 -35.65 -24.01
N SER A 816 2.66 -34.68 -24.74
CA SER A 816 2.93 -34.47 -26.15
C SER A 816 3.48 -33.06 -26.38
N GLY A 817 4.68 -32.97 -26.94
CA GLY A 817 5.34 -31.69 -27.20
C GLY A 817 6.73 -31.63 -26.57
N GLU A 818 7.35 -30.46 -26.68
CA GLU A 818 8.62 -30.15 -26.03
C GLU A 818 8.39 -29.85 -24.55
N LEU A 819 9.35 -30.24 -23.72
CA LEU A 819 9.40 -29.89 -22.31
C LEU A 819 10.53 -28.89 -22.13
N VAL A 820 10.25 -27.75 -21.52
CA VAL A 820 11.19 -26.64 -21.34
C VAL A 820 11.37 -26.40 -19.85
N LEU A 821 12.62 -26.41 -19.40
CA LEU A 821 13.05 -25.94 -18.08
C LEU A 821 13.39 -24.45 -18.18
N ARG A 822 12.93 -23.68 -17.20
CA ARG A 822 13.22 -22.25 -17.06
C ARG A 822 13.76 -21.98 -15.68
N MET A 823 14.78 -21.13 -15.62
CA MET A 823 15.13 -20.40 -14.41
C MET A 823 15.12 -18.91 -14.67
N ASP A 824 14.29 -18.19 -13.94
CA ASP A 824 14.12 -16.75 -14.03
C ASP A 824 14.16 -16.07 -12.65
N ASN A 825 14.02 -14.74 -12.68
CA ASN A 825 14.07 -13.86 -11.53
C ASN A 825 15.33 -14.05 -10.66
N LEU A 826 16.50 -14.25 -11.27
CA LEU A 826 17.74 -14.47 -10.51
C LEU A 826 18.06 -13.28 -9.60
N ALA A 827 18.25 -13.50 -8.30
CA ALA A 827 18.53 -12.43 -7.35
C ALA A 827 19.48 -12.86 -6.24
N LEU A 828 19.83 -11.90 -5.37
CA LEU A 828 20.78 -12.09 -4.26
C LEU A 828 22.10 -12.71 -4.73
N GLY A 829 22.60 -12.27 -5.89
CA GLY A 829 23.86 -12.74 -6.48
C GLY A 829 23.79 -14.05 -7.26
N MET A 830 22.62 -14.68 -7.39
CA MET A 830 22.49 -16.01 -7.99
C MET A 830 23.11 -16.14 -9.39
N ASP A 831 24.19 -16.91 -9.47
CA ASP A 831 24.78 -17.42 -10.71
C ASP A 831 24.57 -18.94 -10.79
N PRO A 832 23.52 -19.43 -11.47
CA PRO A 832 23.11 -20.82 -11.36
C PRO A 832 23.96 -21.77 -12.21
N PHE A 833 24.39 -22.86 -11.57
CA PHE A 833 24.79 -24.09 -12.23
C PHE A 833 23.63 -25.09 -12.18
N VAL A 834 23.14 -25.50 -13.35
CA VAL A 834 22.02 -26.44 -13.48
C VAL A 834 22.52 -27.77 -14.01
N PHE A 835 22.15 -28.86 -13.36
CA PHE A 835 22.38 -30.22 -13.84
C PHE A 835 21.06 -30.99 -13.89
N ALA A 836 20.68 -31.54 -15.04
CA ALA A 836 19.43 -32.28 -15.19
C ALA A 836 19.65 -33.61 -15.90
N PHE A 837 18.95 -34.66 -15.47
CA PHE A 837 19.06 -36.01 -16.06
C PHE A 837 17.77 -36.82 -15.92
N ALA A 838 17.59 -37.79 -16.81
CA ALA A 838 16.50 -38.76 -16.70
C ALA A 838 16.90 -39.96 -15.83
N ASN A 839 15.98 -40.46 -15.00
CA ASN A 839 16.19 -41.57 -14.07
C ASN A 839 16.54 -42.91 -14.74
N ASP A 840 16.30 -43.04 -16.05
CA ASP A 840 16.63 -44.20 -16.87
C ASP A 840 18.02 -44.08 -17.54
N ASP A 841 18.82 -43.08 -17.16
CA ASP A 841 20.12 -42.73 -17.73
C ASP A 841 20.07 -42.46 -19.25
N SER A 842 18.89 -42.17 -19.81
CA SER A 842 18.76 -41.96 -21.26
C SER A 842 19.38 -40.63 -21.73
N TRP A 843 19.51 -39.65 -20.84
CA TRP A 843 20.19 -38.38 -21.08
C TRP A 843 20.55 -37.68 -19.76
N GLU A 844 21.59 -36.85 -19.83
CA GLU A 844 21.99 -35.86 -18.81
C GLU A 844 22.44 -34.57 -19.53
N LEU A 845 22.32 -33.43 -18.87
CA LEU A 845 22.79 -32.13 -19.35
C LEU A 845 23.20 -31.24 -18.18
N SER A 846 24.13 -30.32 -18.44
CA SER A 846 24.50 -29.24 -17.51
C SER A 846 24.48 -27.90 -18.24
N LYS A 847 24.14 -26.81 -17.53
CA LYS A 847 24.18 -25.46 -18.08
C LYS A 847 24.59 -24.42 -17.02
N ILE A 848 25.29 -23.39 -17.49
CA ILE A 848 25.65 -22.16 -16.79
C ILE A 848 25.37 -20.97 -17.73
N PHE A 849 25.37 -19.75 -17.19
CA PHE A 849 25.47 -18.55 -18.01
C PHE A 849 26.92 -18.29 -18.47
N ASP A 850 27.09 -17.64 -19.62
CA ASP A 850 28.43 -17.29 -20.14
C ASP A 850 29.08 -16.11 -19.40
N THR A 851 28.26 -15.29 -18.76
CA THR A 851 28.64 -14.19 -17.88
C THR A 851 27.72 -14.24 -16.67
N GLU A 852 28.19 -13.72 -15.54
CA GLU A 852 27.37 -13.57 -14.34
C GLU A 852 26.02 -12.91 -14.71
N PRO A 853 24.90 -13.59 -14.45
CA PRO A 853 23.60 -13.17 -14.93
C PRO A 853 23.10 -11.95 -14.16
N THR A 854 22.24 -11.19 -14.81
CA THR A 854 21.42 -10.16 -14.17
C THR A 854 20.05 -10.74 -13.82
N SER A 855 19.30 -10.02 -12.99
CA SER A 855 17.95 -10.41 -12.58
C SER A 855 16.91 -10.46 -13.70
N ASN A 856 17.22 -9.87 -14.85
CA ASN A 856 16.38 -9.95 -16.05
C ASN A 856 16.76 -11.13 -16.97
N ASP A 857 17.89 -11.79 -16.71
CA ASP A 857 18.32 -12.91 -17.50
C ASP A 857 17.51 -14.16 -17.13
N VAL A 858 17.12 -14.91 -18.16
CA VAL A 858 16.37 -16.14 -18.02
C VAL A 858 17.14 -17.25 -18.68
N LEU A 859 17.34 -18.34 -17.94
CA LEU A 859 17.87 -19.57 -18.49
C LEU A 859 16.72 -20.41 -19.02
N VAL A 860 16.70 -20.66 -20.34
CA VAL A 860 15.68 -21.51 -21.00
C VAL A 860 16.35 -22.73 -21.62
N LEU A 861 15.89 -23.92 -21.26
CA LEU A 861 16.46 -25.20 -21.68
C LEU A 861 15.39 -26.15 -22.21
N THR A 862 15.44 -26.50 -23.49
CA THR A 862 14.63 -27.59 -24.03
C THR A 862 15.18 -28.93 -23.54
N LEU A 863 14.39 -29.64 -22.74
CA LEU A 863 14.75 -30.96 -22.22
C LEU A 863 14.57 -32.04 -23.31
N PRO A 864 15.45 -33.06 -23.38
CA PRO A 864 15.27 -34.18 -24.30
C PRO A 864 13.97 -34.95 -24.07
N PRO A 865 13.53 -35.81 -25.02
CA PRO A 865 12.26 -36.54 -24.93
C PRO A 865 12.12 -37.34 -23.63
N SER A 866 11.14 -36.93 -22.82
CA SER A 866 10.99 -37.42 -21.44
C SER A 866 9.60 -37.96 -21.09
N ALA A 867 8.71 -38.14 -22.08
CA ALA A 867 7.39 -38.71 -21.85
C ALA A 867 7.47 -40.08 -21.13
N GLY A 868 6.83 -40.19 -19.96
CA GLY A 868 6.82 -41.40 -19.13
C GLY A 868 8.07 -41.62 -18.27
N LYS A 869 8.98 -40.64 -18.20
CA LYS A 869 10.20 -40.70 -17.39
C LYS A 869 10.08 -39.80 -16.16
N THR A 870 10.95 -40.06 -15.18
CA THR A 870 11.21 -39.13 -14.07
C THR A 870 12.52 -38.40 -14.36
N ILE A 871 12.51 -37.08 -14.25
CA ILE A 871 13.68 -36.21 -14.44
C ILE A 871 14.08 -35.69 -13.07
N TYR A 872 15.38 -35.63 -12.80
CA TYR A 872 15.93 -34.89 -11.67
C TYR A 872 16.67 -33.66 -12.17
N ILE A 873 16.51 -32.55 -11.46
CA ILE A 873 17.17 -31.27 -11.74
C ILE A 873 17.85 -30.83 -10.45
N MET A 874 19.12 -30.51 -10.51
CA MET A 874 19.92 -29.99 -9.41
C MET A 874 20.31 -28.56 -9.75
N VAL A 875 20.10 -27.65 -8.82
CA VAL A 875 20.49 -26.24 -8.93
C VAL A 875 21.48 -25.92 -7.82
N MET A 876 22.56 -25.25 -8.18
CA MET A 876 23.59 -24.78 -7.24
C MET A 876 24.03 -23.38 -7.65
N HIS A 877 24.67 -22.64 -6.74
CA HIS A 877 25.44 -21.47 -7.13
C HIS A 877 26.78 -21.89 -7.77
N LEU A 878 27.21 -21.18 -8.80
CA LEU A 878 28.50 -21.40 -9.47
C LEU A 878 29.70 -21.10 -8.54
N ASP A 879 29.58 -20.17 -7.59
CA ASP A 879 30.55 -19.97 -6.50
C ASP A 879 30.17 -20.89 -5.32
N PRO A 880 30.99 -21.90 -4.99
CA PRO A 880 30.70 -22.82 -3.90
C PRO A 880 30.74 -22.16 -2.51
N ASN A 881 31.18 -20.91 -2.39
CA ASN A 881 31.17 -20.16 -1.13
C ASN A 881 29.99 -19.19 -1.02
N ALA A 882 29.14 -19.09 -2.04
CA ALA A 882 27.95 -18.26 -1.97
C ALA A 882 27.02 -18.79 -0.86
N THR A 883 26.56 -17.91 0.00
CA THR A 883 25.63 -18.19 1.10
C THR A 883 24.26 -17.58 0.86
N GLU A 884 24.06 -17.03 -0.32
CA GLU A 884 22.81 -16.44 -0.78
C GLU A 884 22.71 -16.61 -2.30
N GLY A 885 21.48 -16.68 -2.76
CA GLY A 885 21.12 -16.81 -4.16
C GLY A 885 19.63 -17.11 -4.21
N TRP A 886 18.92 -16.52 -5.15
CA TRP A 886 17.48 -16.71 -5.29
C TRP A 886 17.10 -16.89 -6.74
N TYR A 887 16.12 -17.76 -7.01
CA TYR A 887 15.64 -18.04 -8.36
C TYR A 887 14.24 -18.65 -8.34
N ASP A 888 13.54 -18.54 -9.47
CA ASP A 888 12.34 -19.33 -9.75
C ASP A 888 12.68 -20.43 -10.75
N LEU A 889 12.24 -21.67 -10.48
CA LEU A 889 12.39 -22.81 -11.39
C LEU A 889 11.02 -23.28 -11.89
N SER A 890 10.86 -23.41 -13.20
CA SER A 890 9.64 -23.98 -13.78
C SER A 890 9.92 -24.96 -14.92
N VAL A 891 9.05 -25.95 -15.08
CA VAL A 891 9.13 -26.94 -16.16
C VAL A 891 7.77 -27.10 -16.82
N GLY A 892 7.72 -27.14 -18.15
CA GLY A 892 6.47 -27.42 -18.87
C GLY A 892 6.53 -27.11 -20.36
N PRO A 893 5.37 -27.04 -21.04
CA PRO A 893 5.32 -26.73 -22.48
C PRO A 893 5.90 -25.33 -22.80
N PRO A 894 6.31 -25.07 -24.06
CA PRO A 894 6.72 -23.74 -24.49
C PRO A 894 5.63 -22.67 -24.27
N ILE A 895 6.03 -21.48 -23.82
CA ILE A 895 5.12 -20.33 -23.59
C ILE A 895 5.00 -19.50 -24.88
N VAL A 896 3.83 -18.92 -25.15
CA VAL A 896 3.59 -18.12 -26.36
C VAL A 896 4.51 -16.90 -26.38
N GLY A 897 5.32 -16.75 -27.42
CA GLY A 897 6.28 -15.65 -27.57
C GLY A 897 7.65 -15.92 -26.94
N GLU A 898 7.84 -17.09 -26.32
CA GLU A 898 9.12 -17.53 -25.79
C GLU A 898 10.15 -17.69 -26.92
N ARG A 899 11.25 -16.93 -26.83
CA ARG A 899 12.39 -17.12 -27.72
C ARG A 899 13.15 -18.36 -27.29
N ILE A 900 12.85 -19.49 -27.93
CA ILE A 900 13.67 -20.70 -27.85
C ILE A 900 14.93 -20.46 -28.68
N SER A 901 15.88 -19.72 -28.12
CA SER A 901 17.23 -19.60 -28.66
C SER A 901 18.21 -19.78 -27.52
N ASP A 902 19.29 -20.53 -27.77
CA ASP A 902 20.47 -20.54 -26.90
C ASP A 902 20.74 -19.10 -26.40
N PRO A 903 21.06 -18.92 -25.10
CA PRO A 903 21.20 -17.59 -24.53
C PRO A 903 22.16 -16.74 -25.37
N ILE A 904 21.92 -15.42 -25.40
CA ILE A 904 22.91 -14.48 -25.90
C ILE A 904 24.11 -14.63 -24.96
N ASN A 905 25.07 -15.46 -25.32
CA ASN A 905 26.07 -15.91 -24.35
C ASN A 905 26.05 -17.44 -24.19
N ALA A 906 26.36 -18.26 -25.20
CA ALA A 906 26.53 -19.71 -25.01
C ALA A 906 27.67 -20.26 -25.88
N LYS A 907 28.77 -20.74 -25.28
CA LYS A 907 29.72 -21.60 -26.00
C LYS A 907 29.24 -23.05 -26.09
N PRO A 908 29.48 -23.74 -27.21
CA PRO A 908 29.35 -25.19 -27.28
C PRO A 908 30.51 -25.85 -26.52
N ASP A 909 30.15 -26.82 -25.68
CA ASP A 909 30.97 -27.89 -25.11
C ASP A 909 32.41 -27.50 -24.68
N VAL A 910 32.57 -27.03 -23.44
CA VAL A 910 33.88 -26.82 -22.84
C VAL A 910 34.37 -28.13 -22.23
N SER A 911 35.19 -28.85 -22.99
CA SER A 911 35.98 -29.96 -22.50
C SER A 911 36.88 -29.51 -21.33
N GLN A 912 36.68 -30.13 -20.17
CA GLN A 912 37.61 -30.26 -19.04
C GLN A 912 38.39 -29.01 -18.60
N GLU A 913 37.88 -28.27 -17.61
CA GLU A 913 38.70 -27.81 -16.47
C GLU A 913 37.87 -27.92 -15.18
N THR A 914 38.28 -28.88 -14.33
CA THR A 914 37.94 -29.13 -12.91
C THR A 914 36.57 -28.65 -12.39
N VAL A 915 35.55 -29.50 -12.53
CA VAL A 915 34.32 -29.43 -11.73
C VAL A 915 34.52 -30.27 -10.46
N PHE A 916 34.38 -29.65 -9.29
CA PHE A 916 34.17 -30.39 -8.05
C PHE A 916 32.76 -30.99 -8.11
N LEU A 917 32.67 -32.29 -8.39
CA LEU A 917 31.46 -33.06 -8.16
C LEU A 917 31.50 -33.50 -6.69
N PRO A 918 30.69 -32.95 -5.76
CA PRO A 918 30.42 -33.67 -4.53
C PRO A 918 29.85 -35.02 -4.95
N LEU A 919 30.51 -36.08 -4.47
CA LEU A 919 30.15 -37.46 -4.77
C LEU A 919 28.83 -37.77 -4.03
N VAL A 920 27.69 -37.34 -4.57
CA VAL A 920 26.39 -37.87 -4.16
C VAL A 920 26.33 -39.29 -4.70
N VAL A 921 26.37 -40.25 -3.78
CA VAL A 921 26.36 -41.68 -4.08
C VAL A 921 25.06 -42.00 -4.82
N ARG A 922 25.16 -42.40 -6.10
CA ARG A 922 24.05 -42.95 -6.90
C ARG A 922 23.44 -44.18 -6.25
#